data_AF-A0A816PEG9-F1
#
_entry.id   AF-A0A816PEG9-F1
#
_cell.length_a   1.000
_cell.length_b   1.000
_cell.length_c   1.000
_cell.angle_alpha   90.00
_cell.angle_beta   90.00
_cell.angle_gamma   90.00
#
_symmetry.space_group_name_H-M   'P 1'
#
loop_
_entity.id
_entity.type
_entity.pdbx_description
1 polymer ?
#
loop_
_entity_poly.entity_id
_entity_poly.type
_entity_poly.pdbx_seq_one_letter_code
_entity_poly.pdbx_strand_id
1 'polypeptide(L)'
;MSAAAKDRMVDGAEIHKQILSFNKENKDIEIARTPKRHHSGEQRITKDNQKMLMNDEDEEFETVTHQRKKFQRENKEKYYEEQNDVIWMHEEMNDQLQRNKQQEHQYMQKRKKTNSSRMFYNGEMTAMNHRLKNAEKKKAVKQTDQQGYLSSQEHERRTTISNHALHYAVEQHLPPINIKCEPKITDQKLGTMIIKELFVKIEKNFRHLNANYEKPLGFEYWFIDRDDNLQCFTRSVELFVFLCNPQNYPEKLLNTTIHPNPPKRLPPQRSAILKYVSKDIHIDDIKKEISSKYKSLFNIEEMRGTIGAKNRHIRIELSEHNEYINILNTGIIAFEGQLIEVSEFLAPPRLLICSRCNTPGHLKKECKNNVDLCRRCGLNRNEGEHKECIIKCHHCNGNHEATSYQCPLINDFRKELILKLKSRPDLLPQNVQLFIPTQYRSHGEKENRILFNNNKIEGNLKMTQQQQYTYHQHTNEWPLLSNNSDSTAPNKWLARDLNRNNIWRDMAKSQEIFDSLKKEFNKQEIDIAKRYQEHKLKLGSILSVMSVQIQQQNENLKSVFTTISELIPIVTLSLGICQQLATTIASSTNDRQVKLPLETTTSQIQTLINFLNEQHQLISSKHSKFVENFEKNNQLLQHGIELFTSASE
;
A
#
# COMPACT_ATOMS: atom_id res chain seq x y z
N MET A 1 54.41 14.66 26.92
CA MET A 1 53.04 14.80 26.37
C MET A 1 52.74 16.25 25.92
N SER A 2 53.53 16.84 25.02
CA SER A 2 53.30 18.23 24.55
C SER A 2 53.79 18.46 23.11
N ALA A 3 53.51 17.49 22.22
CA ALA A 3 53.76 17.65 20.78
C ALA A 3 52.58 17.13 19.92
N ALA A 4 51.84 16.12 20.39
CA ALA A 4 50.70 15.55 19.65
C ALA A 4 49.40 16.37 19.66
N ALA A 5 49.36 17.53 20.34
CA ALA A 5 48.16 18.37 20.45
C ALA A 5 48.09 19.48 19.39
N LYS A 6 49.19 19.79 18.69
CA LYS A 6 49.21 20.87 17.68
C LYS A 6 48.77 20.42 16.29
N ASP A 7 48.93 19.15 15.93
CA ASP A 7 48.55 18.66 14.60
C ASP A 7 47.04 18.41 14.43
N ARG A 8 46.27 18.31 15.53
CA ARG A 8 44.80 18.11 15.44
C ARG A 8 43.97 19.38 15.25
N MET A 9 44.56 20.58 15.40
CA MET A 9 43.83 21.83 15.20
C MET A 9 43.83 22.33 13.75
N VAL A 10 44.71 21.80 12.89
CA VAL A 10 44.82 22.21 11.49
C VAL A 10 43.75 21.55 10.62
N ASP A 11 43.36 20.29 10.90
CA ASP A 11 42.36 19.56 10.12
C ASP A 11 40.92 20.05 10.33
N GLY A 12 40.60 20.61 11.50
CA GLY A 12 39.25 21.13 11.79
C GLY A 12 38.87 22.35 10.95
N ALA A 13 39.85 23.19 10.59
CA ALA A 13 39.62 24.39 9.79
C ALA A 13 39.37 24.09 8.31
N GLU A 14 40.00 23.03 7.78
CA GLU A 14 39.84 22.59 6.39
C GLU A 14 38.46 21.94 6.18
N ILE A 15 38.02 21.12 7.14
CA ILE A 15 36.67 20.50 7.14
C ILE A 15 35.58 21.58 7.25
N HIS A 16 35.78 22.60 8.09
CA HIS A 16 34.83 23.70 8.22
C HIS A 16 34.73 24.57 6.95
N LYS A 17 35.83 24.72 6.18
CA LYS A 17 35.81 25.37 4.87
C LYS A 17 35.05 24.55 3.82
N GLN A 18 35.21 23.23 3.81
CA GLN A 18 34.49 22.33 2.88
C GLN A 18 32.98 22.31 3.15
N ILE A 19 32.56 22.38 4.42
CA ILE A 19 31.14 22.50 4.81
C ILE A 19 30.55 23.85 4.35
N LEU A 20 31.32 24.94 4.45
CA LEU A 20 30.87 26.27 4.01
C LEU A 20 30.81 26.42 2.48
N SER A 21 31.68 25.74 1.72
CA SER A 21 31.58 25.71 0.25
C SER A 21 30.38 24.93 -0.24
N PHE A 22 30.03 23.82 0.42
CA PHE A 22 28.88 22.98 0.05
C PHE A 22 27.54 23.68 0.27
N ASN A 23 27.45 24.57 1.27
CA ASN A 23 26.24 25.35 1.55
C ASN A 23 26.05 26.56 0.61
N LYS A 24 27.07 26.92 -0.18
CA LYS A 24 27.00 28.08 -1.09
C LYS A 24 26.38 27.73 -2.45
N GLU A 25 26.37 26.45 -2.83
CA GLU A 25 25.83 25.97 -4.12
C GLU A 25 24.32 25.63 -4.09
N ASN A 26 23.66 25.68 -2.92
CA ASN A 26 22.23 25.35 -2.78
C ASN A 26 21.29 26.57 -2.64
N LYS A 27 21.70 27.76 -3.11
CA LYS A 27 20.91 29.00 -2.93
C LYS A 27 19.90 29.35 -4.02
N ASP A 28 19.79 28.56 -5.10
CA ASP A 28 18.83 28.83 -6.18
C ASP A 28 17.71 27.78 -6.24
N ILE A 29 16.81 27.80 -5.27
CA ILE A 29 15.48 27.19 -5.40
C ILE A 29 14.44 28.21 -4.92
N GLU A 30 13.69 28.77 -5.88
CA GLU A 30 12.59 29.71 -5.69
C GLU A 30 11.47 29.11 -4.82
N ILE A 31 11.16 29.75 -3.70
CA ILE A 31 10.00 29.46 -2.86
C ILE A 31 8.86 30.41 -3.25
N ALA A 32 7.78 29.84 -3.78
CA ALA A 32 6.54 30.55 -4.08
C ALA A 32 5.84 31.03 -2.79
N ARG A 33 5.47 32.33 -2.81
CA ARG A 33 4.88 33.11 -1.71
C ARG A 33 3.39 32.80 -1.53
N THR A 34 2.95 32.60 -0.29
CA THR A 34 1.55 32.64 0.14
C THR A 34 1.17 34.06 0.58
N PRO A 35 0.00 34.61 0.20
CA PRO A 35 -0.41 35.93 0.68
C PRO A 35 -1.23 35.87 1.96
N LYS A 36 -0.77 36.62 2.96
CA LYS A 36 -1.50 37.06 4.16
C LYS A 36 -2.64 38.01 3.78
N ARG A 37 -3.75 37.99 4.53
CA ARG A 37 -4.71 39.10 4.57
C ARG A 37 -4.85 39.64 6.00
N HIS A 38 -4.84 40.97 6.05
CA HIS A 38 -4.92 41.84 7.22
C HIS A 38 -6.36 42.06 7.70
N HIS A 39 -6.46 42.41 8.98
CA HIS A 39 -7.61 43.01 9.67
C HIS A 39 -7.94 44.45 9.21
N SER A 40 -9.23 44.77 9.25
CA SER A 40 -9.87 46.07 9.57
C SER A 40 -11.38 45.78 9.63
N GLY A 41 -12.25 46.31 10.49
CA GLY A 41 -12.28 47.51 11.30
C GLY A 41 -13.75 47.96 11.35
N GLU A 42 -14.28 48.05 12.57
CA GLU A 42 -15.42 48.80 13.12
C GLU A 42 -16.51 49.57 12.30
N GLN A 43 -17.74 49.48 12.86
CA GLN A 43 -18.76 50.52 13.18
C GLN A 43 -19.95 50.91 12.24
N ARG A 44 -21.16 50.66 12.78
CA ARG A 44 -22.36 51.53 13.05
C ARG A 44 -23.38 52.00 11.97
N ILE A 45 -24.68 51.75 12.32
CA ILE A 45 -25.95 52.55 12.19
C ILE A 45 -26.52 52.74 10.75
N THR A 46 -27.80 52.48 10.39
CA THR A 46 -29.14 53.11 10.70
C THR A 46 -30.30 52.12 10.42
N LYS A 47 -31.35 52.00 11.25
CA LYS A 47 -32.73 52.59 11.15
C LYS A 47 -33.43 52.49 9.78
N ASP A 48 -34.61 51.84 9.71
CA ASP A 48 -35.92 52.50 9.48
C ASP A 48 -37.16 51.57 9.32
N ASN A 49 -38.28 52.09 9.84
CA ASN A 49 -39.73 51.93 9.53
C ASN A 49 -40.60 51.39 10.70
N GLN A 50 -41.31 52.23 11.48
CA GLN A 50 -42.59 52.96 11.21
C GLN A 50 -43.72 52.04 10.73
N LYS A 51 -44.99 52.11 11.16
CA LYS A 51 -45.80 52.85 12.16
C LYS A 51 -47.25 52.30 11.98
N MET A 52 -48.10 52.34 13.00
CA MET A 52 -49.59 52.50 13.02
C MET A 52 -50.15 51.76 14.25
N LEU A 53 -50.55 52.42 15.35
CA LEU A 53 -51.65 53.35 15.66
C LEU A 53 -52.95 52.68 16.15
N MET A 54 -53.46 53.27 17.25
CA MET A 54 -54.80 53.22 17.88
C MET A 54 -55.08 52.04 18.84
N ASN A 55 -55.65 52.19 20.04
CA ASN A 55 -56.11 53.31 20.88
C ASN A 55 -56.49 52.73 22.28
N ASP A 56 -56.27 53.55 23.31
CA ASP A 56 -57.12 53.92 24.48
C ASP A 56 -57.76 52.81 25.35
N GLU A 57 -57.39 52.73 26.65
CA GLU A 57 -58.13 53.22 27.85
C GLU A 57 -59.29 52.26 28.23
N ASP A 58 -59.39 51.67 29.43
CA ASP A 58 -59.64 52.32 30.71
C ASP A 58 -59.59 51.35 31.93
N GLU A 59 -59.42 51.97 33.11
CA GLU A 59 -60.03 51.68 34.43
C GLU A 59 -59.58 50.50 35.37
N GLU A 60 -58.91 50.93 36.45
CA GLU A 60 -59.33 50.86 37.88
C GLU A 60 -59.72 49.52 38.56
N PHE A 61 -58.98 49.13 39.62
CA PHE A 61 -59.42 49.13 41.03
C PHE A 61 -58.42 48.44 41.98
N GLU A 62 -58.17 49.07 43.13
CA GLU A 62 -57.48 48.49 44.30
C GLU A 62 -58.41 47.60 45.15
N THR A 63 -57.87 46.58 45.82
CA THR A 63 -58.13 46.28 47.26
C THR A 63 -57.29 45.11 47.81
N VAL A 64 -56.35 45.44 48.72
CA VAL A 64 -56.20 45.02 50.13
C VAL A 64 -56.32 43.53 50.58
N THR A 65 -55.20 43.06 51.16
CA THR A 65 -54.94 42.05 52.25
C THR A 65 -55.37 40.58 52.17
N HIS A 66 -54.41 39.63 52.29
CA HIS A 66 -54.00 38.98 53.56
C HIS A 66 -52.97 37.84 53.34
N GLN A 67 -52.28 37.53 54.43
CA GLN A 67 -51.07 36.72 54.62
C GLN A 67 -51.21 35.19 54.40
N ARG A 68 -50.02 34.55 54.33
CA ARG A 68 -49.69 33.11 54.45
C ARG A 68 -49.90 32.23 53.21
N LYS A 69 -48.87 32.21 52.34
CA LYS A 69 -48.33 31.03 51.62
C LYS A 69 -47.14 31.44 50.72
N LYS A 70 -46.02 31.90 51.31
CA LYS A 70 -44.82 32.30 50.52
C LYS A 70 -43.77 31.18 50.34
N PHE A 71 -44.06 29.94 50.77
CA PHE A 71 -43.13 28.80 50.67
C PHE A 71 -43.53 27.75 49.62
N GLN A 72 -44.56 28.00 48.81
CA GLN A 72 -44.99 27.10 47.71
C GLN A 72 -45.17 27.79 46.33
N ARG A 73 -44.88 29.10 46.20
CA ARG A 73 -44.97 29.82 44.91
C ARG A 73 -43.65 29.91 44.14
N GLU A 74 -42.49 30.02 44.79
CA GLU A 74 -41.20 30.11 44.07
C GLU A 74 -40.76 28.77 43.43
N ASN A 75 -41.11 27.61 44.01
CA ASN A 75 -40.90 26.32 43.35
C ASN A 75 -41.82 26.11 42.13
N LYS A 76 -42.92 26.87 42.03
CA LYS A 76 -43.87 26.78 40.91
C LYS A 76 -43.40 27.64 39.73
N GLU A 77 -42.84 28.82 39.98
CA GLU A 77 -42.24 29.67 38.93
C GLU A 77 -40.99 29.03 38.32
N LYS A 78 -40.14 28.38 39.13
CA LYS A 78 -38.96 27.65 38.64
C LYS A 78 -39.29 26.44 37.76
N TYR A 79 -40.42 25.79 38.01
CA TYR A 79 -40.90 24.66 37.19
C TYR A 79 -41.51 25.13 35.85
N TYR A 80 -42.12 26.32 35.81
CA TYR A 80 -42.66 26.89 34.56
C TYR A 80 -41.58 27.51 33.67
N GLU A 81 -40.48 28.04 34.22
CA GLU A 81 -39.32 28.48 33.42
C GLU A 81 -38.58 27.30 32.77
N GLU A 82 -38.36 26.20 33.51
CA GLU A 82 -37.74 24.99 32.96
C GLU A 82 -38.59 24.33 31.85
N GLN A 83 -39.94 24.40 31.94
CA GLN A 83 -40.80 23.94 30.85
C GLN A 83 -40.77 24.88 29.62
N ASN A 84 -40.64 26.19 29.82
CA ASN A 84 -40.54 27.15 28.72
C ASN A 84 -39.20 27.06 27.99
N ASP A 85 -38.10 26.76 28.67
CA ASP A 85 -36.80 26.51 28.03
C ASP A 85 -36.80 25.23 27.18
N VAL A 86 -37.51 24.19 27.62
CA VAL A 86 -37.68 22.96 26.84
C VAL A 86 -38.56 23.20 25.61
N ILE A 87 -39.61 24.02 25.72
CA ILE A 87 -40.45 24.41 24.57
C ILE A 87 -39.63 25.25 23.58
N TRP A 88 -38.83 26.20 24.07
CA TRP A 88 -37.98 27.05 23.23
C TRP A 88 -36.89 26.24 22.49
N MET A 89 -36.24 25.29 23.17
CA MET A 89 -35.28 24.38 22.51
C MET A 89 -35.94 23.48 21.46
N HIS A 90 -37.19 23.07 21.67
CA HIS A 90 -37.93 22.24 20.72
C HIS A 90 -38.39 23.03 19.49
N GLU A 91 -38.78 24.29 19.67
CA GLU A 91 -39.08 25.22 18.58
C GLU A 91 -37.82 25.58 17.78
N GLU A 92 -36.69 25.84 18.44
CA GLU A 92 -35.42 26.14 17.77
C GLU A 92 -34.90 24.94 16.95
N MET A 93 -35.05 23.72 17.48
CA MET A 93 -34.71 22.48 16.78
C MET A 93 -35.64 22.25 15.57
N ASN A 94 -36.94 22.56 15.68
CA ASN A 94 -37.88 22.47 14.55
C ASN A 94 -37.60 23.54 13.48
N ASP A 95 -37.19 24.74 13.87
CA ASP A 95 -36.76 25.80 12.96
C ASP A 95 -35.45 25.46 12.26
N GLN A 96 -34.52 24.79 12.95
CA GLN A 96 -33.29 24.29 12.34
C GLN A 96 -33.58 23.16 11.34
N LEU A 97 -34.55 22.29 11.64
CA LEU A 97 -35.02 21.24 10.73
C LEU A 97 -35.74 21.81 9.50
N GLN A 98 -36.59 22.84 9.68
CA GLN A 98 -37.23 23.58 8.59
C GLN A 98 -36.20 24.30 7.69
N ARG A 99 -35.18 24.95 8.29
CA ARG A 99 -34.05 25.57 7.56
C ARG A 99 -33.26 24.54 6.75
N ASN A 100 -33.01 23.35 7.31
CA ASN A 100 -32.33 22.27 6.60
C ASN A 100 -33.18 21.72 5.43
N LYS A 101 -34.50 21.54 5.62
CA LYS A 101 -35.42 21.12 4.55
C LYS A 101 -35.54 22.17 3.43
N GLN A 102 -35.55 23.46 3.77
CA GLN A 102 -35.53 24.54 2.79
C GLN A 102 -34.18 24.63 2.04
N GLN A 103 -33.05 24.42 2.72
CA GLN A 103 -31.73 24.34 2.09
C GLN A 103 -31.61 23.13 1.14
N GLU A 104 -32.13 21.96 1.52
CA GLU A 104 -32.19 20.80 0.64
C GLU A 104 -33.11 21.05 -0.57
N HIS A 105 -34.27 21.69 -0.38
CA HIS A 105 -35.16 22.06 -1.48
C HIS A 105 -34.53 23.10 -2.42
N GLN A 106 -33.80 24.09 -1.89
CA GLN A 106 -33.01 25.04 -2.70
C GLN A 106 -31.84 24.36 -3.42
N TYR A 107 -31.16 23.39 -2.78
CA TYR A 107 -30.09 22.61 -3.39
C TYR A 107 -30.63 21.73 -4.54
N MET A 108 -31.80 21.13 -4.36
CA MET A 108 -32.50 20.34 -5.38
C MET A 108 -33.06 21.19 -6.53
N GLN A 109 -33.55 22.41 -6.26
CA GLN A 109 -33.92 23.35 -7.32
C GLN A 109 -32.70 23.90 -8.08
N LYS A 110 -31.56 24.14 -7.42
CA LYS A 110 -30.28 24.49 -8.08
C LYS A 110 -29.76 23.35 -8.96
N ARG A 111 -29.94 22.09 -8.55
CA ARG A 111 -29.63 20.92 -9.40
C ARG A 111 -30.57 20.76 -10.60
N LYS A 112 -31.86 21.09 -10.45
CA LYS A 112 -32.83 21.05 -11.56
C LYS A 112 -32.69 22.23 -12.54
N LYS A 113 -32.11 23.36 -12.12
CA LYS A 113 -31.82 24.54 -12.98
C LYS A 113 -30.42 24.56 -13.62
N THR A 114 -29.52 23.64 -13.29
CA THR A 114 -28.19 23.55 -13.94
C THR A 114 -28.03 22.35 -14.87
N ASN A 115 -29.08 21.53 -15.03
CA ASN A 115 -29.06 20.36 -15.91
C ASN A 115 -30.21 20.31 -16.95
N SER A 116 -30.86 21.44 -17.25
CA SER A 116 -31.83 21.52 -18.35
C SER A 116 -32.08 22.98 -18.77
N SER A 117 -31.65 23.32 -19.99
CA SER A 117 -32.14 24.44 -20.82
C SER A 117 -31.63 25.87 -20.58
N ARG A 118 -30.40 26.14 -21.03
CA ARG A 118 -30.08 27.30 -21.90
C ARG A 118 -28.62 27.22 -22.35
N MET A 119 -28.35 26.55 -23.47
CA MET A 119 -27.23 26.77 -24.43
C MET A 119 -27.42 25.80 -25.61
N PHE A 120 -28.65 25.71 -26.10
CA PHE A 120 -28.91 25.43 -27.52
C PHE A 120 -29.08 26.81 -28.18
N TYR A 121 -28.54 26.95 -29.39
CA TYR A 121 -28.21 28.19 -30.12
C TYR A 121 -26.88 28.86 -29.73
N ASN A 122 -25.77 28.21 -30.09
CA ASN A 122 -24.58 28.85 -30.70
C ASN A 122 -23.43 27.85 -31.00
N GLY A 123 -23.52 26.59 -30.56
CA GLY A 123 -22.50 25.55 -30.83
C GLY A 123 -22.62 24.81 -32.18
N GLU A 124 -23.78 24.83 -32.84
CA GLU A 124 -23.99 24.06 -34.08
C GLU A 124 -23.35 24.70 -35.32
N MET A 125 -23.18 26.03 -35.34
CA MET A 125 -22.58 26.74 -36.48
C MET A 125 -21.05 26.56 -36.56
N THR A 126 -20.38 26.44 -35.41
CA THR A 126 -18.92 26.25 -35.35
C THR A 126 -18.52 24.80 -35.65
N ALA A 127 -19.35 23.83 -35.22
CA ALA A 127 -19.16 22.41 -35.52
C ALA A 127 -19.42 22.09 -37.02
N MET A 128 -20.34 22.81 -37.66
CA MET A 128 -20.61 22.67 -39.10
C MET A 128 -19.48 23.23 -39.96
N ASN A 129 -18.91 24.39 -39.59
CA ASN A 129 -17.74 24.97 -40.27
C ASN A 129 -16.45 24.14 -40.11
N HIS A 130 -16.28 23.47 -38.97
CA HIS A 130 -15.15 22.54 -38.76
C HIS A 130 -15.33 21.22 -39.54
N ARG A 131 -16.58 20.78 -39.76
CA ARG A 131 -16.89 19.62 -40.61
C ARG A 131 -16.72 19.92 -42.10
N LEU A 132 -17.04 21.13 -42.55
CA LEU A 132 -16.81 21.56 -43.94
C LEU A 132 -15.31 21.72 -44.26
N LYS A 133 -14.52 22.34 -43.37
CA LYS A 133 -13.05 22.46 -43.54
C LYS A 133 -12.33 21.10 -43.52
N ASN A 134 -12.84 20.11 -42.79
CA ASN A 134 -12.27 18.76 -42.77
C ASN A 134 -12.74 17.88 -43.94
N ALA A 135 -13.88 18.18 -44.56
CA ALA A 135 -14.34 17.52 -45.77
C ALA A 135 -13.53 17.95 -47.01
N GLU A 136 -13.05 19.19 -47.04
CA GLU A 136 -12.17 19.69 -48.11
C GLU A 136 -10.74 19.15 -47.98
N LYS A 137 -10.19 19.03 -46.76
CA LYS A 137 -8.88 18.37 -46.53
C LYS A 137 -8.85 16.88 -46.87
N LYS A 138 -9.99 16.17 -46.77
CA LYS A 138 -10.08 14.74 -47.11
C LYS A 138 -10.23 14.44 -48.61
N LYS A 139 -10.42 15.46 -49.46
CA LYS A 139 -10.40 15.30 -50.92
C LYS A 139 -8.99 15.46 -51.53
N ALA A 140 -8.01 15.98 -50.79
CA ALA A 140 -6.64 16.18 -51.27
C ALA A 140 -5.67 15.03 -50.92
N VAL A 141 -6.11 13.98 -50.21
CA VAL A 141 -5.28 12.82 -49.81
C VAL A 141 -5.89 11.51 -50.31
N LYS A 142 -6.29 11.49 -51.58
CA LYS A 142 -6.68 10.27 -52.29
C LYS A 142 -5.99 10.21 -53.64
N GLN A 143 -4.65 10.20 -53.65
CA GLN A 143 -3.90 9.85 -54.86
C GLN A 143 -2.43 9.50 -54.58
N THR A 144 -2.17 8.74 -53.52
CA THR A 144 -0.92 7.99 -53.36
C THR A 144 -1.16 6.91 -52.30
N ASP A 145 -0.52 5.77 -52.47
CA ASP A 145 -0.46 4.64 -51.51
C ASP A 145 -1.46 3.49 -51.73
N GLN A 146 -1.19 2.68 -52.76
CA GLN A 146 -1.69 1.30 -52.88
C GLN A 146 -0.61 0.23 -52.62
N GLN A 147 0.47 0.54 -51.90
CA GLN A 147 1.50 -0.47 -51.53
C GLN A 147 1.80 -0.62 -50.02
N GLY A 148 1.01 0.00 -49.13
CA GLY A 148 1.19 -0.10 -47.66
C GLY A 148 0.16 -0.94 -46.89
N TYR A 149 -0.76 -1.63 -47.56
CA TYR A 149 -2.00 -2.14 -46.94
C TYR A 149 -1.86 -3.44 -46.11
N LEU A 150 -0.70 -4.10 -46.14
CA LEU A 150 -0.47 -5.33 -45.38
C LEU A 150 0.28 -5.13 -44.05
N SER A 151 1.07 -4.05 -43.88
CA SER A 151 1.76 -3.78 -42.61
C SER A 151 0.91 -2.98 -41.60
N SER A 152 -0.16 -2.34 -42.07
CA SER A 152 -1.06 -1.54 -41.24
C SER A 152 -2.10 -2.37 -40.47
N GLN A 153 -2.47 -3.58 -40.94
CA GLN A 153 -3.42 -4.45 -40.24
C GLN A 153 -2.82 -5.16 -39.01
N GLU A 154 -1.50 -5.36 -38.94
CA GLU A 154 -0.86 -5.93 -37.75
C GLU A 154 -0.71 -4.90 -36.62
N HIS A 155 -0.56 -3.60 -36.96
CA HIS A 155 -0.48 -2.55 -35.95
C HIS A 155 -1.84 -2.21 -35.32
N GLU A 156 -2.95 -2.35 -36.06
CA GLU A 156 -4.31 -2.18 -35.52
C GLU A 156 -4.76 -3.31 -34.58
N ARG A 157 -4.09 -4.47 -34.58
CA ARG A 157 -4.42 -5.57 -33.65
C ARG A 157 -3.81 -5.41 -32.26
N ARG A 158 -2.97 -4.40 -32.01
CA ARG A 158 -2.48 -4.12 -30.66
C ARG A 158 -3.62 -3.59 -29.81
N THR A 159 -4.18 -4.45 -28.97
CA THR A 159 -5.18 -4.10 -27.97
C THR A 159 -4.61 -3.04 -27.03
N THR A 160 -5.04 -1.79 -27.19
CA THR A 160 -4.64 -0.72 -26.28
C THR A 160 -5.14 -1.05 -24.87
N ILE A 161 -4.22 -1.40 -23.96
CA ILE A 161 -4.58 -1.60 -22.54
C ILE A 161 -5.21 -0.32 -22.00
N SER A 162 -6.46 -0.40 -21.58
CA SER A 162 -7.22 0.72 -21.01
C SER A 162 -6.81 1.03 -19.57
N ASN A 163 -7.11 2.24 -19.10
CA ASN A 163 -6.89 2.61 -17.69
C ASN A 163 -7.72 1.73 -16.74
N HIS A 164 -8.93 1.32 -17.13
CA HIS A 164 -9.74 0.38 -16.35
C HIS A 164 -9.05 -0.98 -16.21
N ALA A 165 -8.42 -1.49 -17.27
CA ALA A 165 -7.67 -2.74 -17.20
C ALA A 165 -6.44 -2.62 -16.29
N LEU A 166 -5.72 -1.49 -16.33
CA LEU A 166 -4.61 -1.22 -15.42
C LEU A 166 -5.07 -1.17 -13.95
N HIS A 167 -6.11 -0.40 -13.65
CA HIS A 167 -6.66 -0.33 -12.30
C HIS A 167 -7.16 -1.69 -11.81
N TYR A 168 -7.89 -2.44 -12.64
CA TYR A 168 -8.38 -3.78 -12.29
C TYR A 168 -7.25 -4.79 -12.04
N ALA A 169 -6.14 -4.67 -12.76
CA ALA A 169 -4.98 -5.54 -12.59
C ALA A 169 -4.28 -5.34 -11.25
N VAL A 170 -4.34 -4.11 -10.74
CA VAL A 170 -3.70 -3.63 -9.50
C VAL A 170 -4.64 -3.77 -8.30
N GLU A 171 -5.95 -3.60 -8.52
CA GLU A 171 -6.94 -3.61 -7.45
C GLU A 171 -6.97 -4.99 -6.77
N GLN A 172 -6.75 -4.97 -5.46
CA GLN A 172 -6.75 -6.17 -4.65
C GLN A 172 -8.19 -6.62 -4.46
N HIS A 173 -8.66 -7.60 -5.24
CA HIS A 173 -9.93 -8.25 -4.91
C HIS A 173 -9.67 -9.45 -4.02
N LEU A 174 -9.82 -9.20 -2.73
CA LEU A 174 -9.92 -10.22 -1.70
C LEU A 174 -11.20 -11.02 -1.94
N PRO A 175 -11.18 -12.36 -1.78
CA PRO A 175 -12.41 -13.14 -1.87
C PRO A 175 -13.36 -12.73 -0.73
N PRO A 176 -14.68 -12.96 -0.87
CA PRO A 176 -15.59 -12.71 0.24
C PRO A 176 -15.29 -13.66 1.41
N ILE A 177 -15.48 -13.13 2.61
CA ILE A 177 -15.56 -13.94 3.83
C ILE A 177 -17.02 -14.39 3.96
N ASN A 178 -17.22 -15.70 3.98
CA ASN A 178 -18.53 -16.30 4.15
C ASN A 178 -18.76 -16.56 5.64
N ILE A 179 -19.85 -16.02 6.19
CA ILE A 179 -20.21 -16.20 7.58
C ILE A 179 -21.58 -16.88 7.63
N LYS A 180 -21.61 -18.12 8.12
CA LYS A 180 -22.86 -18.84 8.36
C LYS A 180 -23.43 -18.43 9.71
N CYS A 181 -24.75 -18.31 9.79
CA CYS A 181 -25.45 -17.81 10.95
C CYS A 181 -26.59 -18.75 11.37
N GLU A 182 -26.72 -18.98 12.68
CA GLU A 182 -27.76 -19.82 13.27
C GLU A 182 -28.47 -19.08 14.43
N PRO A 183 -29.74 -18.66 14.29
CA PRO A 183 -30.62 -18.90 13.13
C PRO A 183 -30.19 -18.15 11.87
N LYS A 184 -30.68 -18.62 10.72
CA LYS A 184 -30.44 -18.02 9.41
C LYS A 184 -30.92 -16.57 9.36
N ILE A 185 -30.17 -15.70 8.69
CA ILE A 185 -30.48 -14.28 8.59
C ILE A 185 -31.30 -14.05 7.32
N THR A 186 -32.59 -13.76 7.50
CA THR A 186 -33.51 -13.45 6.39
C THR A 186 -33.71 -11.95 6.19
N ASP A 187 -33.40 -11.13 7.19
CA ASP A 187 -33.58 -9.68 7.16
C ASP A 187 -32.24 -8.94 7.07
N GLN A 188 -32.15 -8.01 6.11
CA GLN A 188 -30.99 -7.14 5.94
C GLN A 188 -30.77 -6.20 7.14
N LYS A 189 -31.80 -5.84 7.90
CA LYS A 189 -31.61 -5.06 9.14
C LYS A 189 -30.87 -5.88 10.19
N LEU A 190 -31.27 -7.14 10.40
CA LEU A 190 -30.58 -8.06 11.31
C LEU A 190 -29.13 -8.29 10.88
N GLY A 191 -28.89 -8.54 9.58
CA GLY A 191 -27.53 -8.63 9.04
C GLY A 191 -26.69 -7.39 9.34
N THR A 192 -27.27 -6.19 9.18
CA THR A 192 -26.58 -4.92 9.49
C THR A 192 -26.20 -4.82 10.96
N MET A 193 -27.10 -5.22 11.87
CA MET A 193 -26.85 -5.20 13.31
C MET A 193 -25.76 -6.20 13.72
N ILE A 194 -25.79 -7.41 13.16
CA ILE A 194 -24.78 -8.46 13.40
C ILE A 194 -23.40 -7.98 12.95
N ILE A 195 -23.29 -7.38 11.75
CA ILE A 195 -22.02 -6.86 11.24
C ILE A 195 -21.49 -5.72 12.13
N LYS A 196 -22.35 -4.80 12.58
CA LYS A 196 -21.95 -3.72 13.51
C LYS A 196 -21.44 -4.29 14.83
N GLU A 197 -22.18 -5.20 15.44
CA GLU A 197 -21.79 -5.83 16.72
C GLU A 197 -20.49 -6.64 16.56
N LEU A 198 -20.30 -7.32 15.43
CA LEU A 198 -19.07 -8.05 15.12
C LEU A 198 -17.85 -7.12 15.21
N PHE A 199 -17.91 -5.96 14.54
CA PHE A 199 -16.79 -5.02 14.55
C PHE A 199 -16.51 -4.44 15.93
N VAL A 200 -17.55 -4.13 16.72
CA VAL A 200 -17.40 -3.70 18.12
C VAL A 200 -16.65 -4.76 18.95
N LYS A 201 -16.95 -6.04 18.76
CA LYS A 201 -16.32 -7.13 19.52
C LYS A 201 -14.88 -7.40 19.10
N ILE A 202 -14.57 -7.36 17.80
CA ILE A 202 -13.24 -7.72 17.32
C ILE A 202 -12.24 -6.54 17.33
N GLU A 203 -12.72 -5.30 17.40
CA GLU A 203 -11.88 -4.11 17.24
C GLU A 203 -10.70 -4.06 18.21
N LYS A 204 -10.95 -4.35 19.50
CA LYS A 204 -9.90 -4.34 20.52
C LYS A 204 -8.78 -5.33 20.20
N ASN A 205 -9.13 -6.57 19.87
CA ASN A 205 -8.18 -7.63 19.56
C ASN A 205 -7.44 -7.34 18.25
N PHE A 206 -8.17 -6.87 17.23
CA PHE A 206 -7.58 -6.51 15.94
C PHE A 206 -6.53 -5.39 16.10
N ARG A 207 -6.87 -4.31 16.80
CA ARG A 207 -5.96 -3.17 17.03
C ARG A 207 -4.78 -3.55 17.91
N HIS A 208 -4.95 -4.48 18.84
CA HIS A 208 -3.83 -5.00 19.65
C HIS A 208 -2.79 -5.72 18.78
N LEU A 209 -3.24 -6.58 17.85
CA LEU A 209 -2.35 -7.29 16.92
C LEU A 209 -1.81 -6.39 15.80
N ASN A 210 -2.55 -5.33 15.44
CA ASN A 210 -2.22 -4.43 14.34
C ASN A 210 -2.18 -2.98 14.84
N ALA A 211 -1.25 -2.67 15.76
CA ALA A 211 -1.16 -1.35 16.40
C ALA A 211 -1.01 -0.17 15.42
N ASN A 212 -0.44 -0.43 14.24
CA ASN A 212 -0.23 0.58 13.19
C ASN A 212 -1.46 0.77 12.27
N TYR A 213 -2.56 0.04 12.51
CA TYR A 213 -3.75 0.14 11.68
C TYR A 213 -4.66 1.29 12.15
N GLU A 214 -4.68 2.38 11.38
CA GLU A 214 -5.42 3.60 11.73
C GLU A 214 -6.84 3.67 11.15
N LYS A 215 -7.10 2.95 10.06
CA LYS A 215 -8.39 3.04 9.33
C LYS A 215 -9.55 2.51 10.19
N PRO A 216 -10.79 2.98 9.95
CA PRO A 216 -11.96 2.37 10.57
C PRO A 216 -12.09 0.91 10.12
N LEU A 217 -12.51 0.04 11.04
CA LEU A 217 -12.82 -1.36 10.73
C LEU A 217 -14.20 -1.46 10.11
N GLY A 218 -14.32 -2.28 9.07
CA GLY A 218 -15.57 -2.43 8.35
C GLY A 218 -15.42 -3.31 7.12
N PHE A 219 -16.57 -3.76 6.62
CA PHE A 219 -16.70 -4.28 5.26
C PHE A 219 -17.09 -3.13 4.33
N GLU A 220 -16.49 -3.01 3.15
CA GLU A 220 -16.96 -2.01 2.16
C GLU A 220 -18.31 -2.41 1.59
N TYR A 221 -18.57 -3.71 1.50
CA TYR A 221 -19.83 -4.24 1.04
C TYR A 221 -20.09 -5.61 1.65
N TRP A 222 -21.36 -5.91 1.89
CA TRP A 222 -21.81 -7.23 2.30
C TRP A 222 -23.25 -7.48 1.83
N PHE A 223 -23.63 -8.74 1.70
CA PHE A 223 -24.99 -9.14 1.34
C PHE A 223 -25.32 -10.54 1.89
N ILE A 224 -26.60 -10.90 1.87
CA ILE A 224 -27.10 -12.24 2.23
C ILE A 224 -27.19 -13.06 0.94
N ASP A 225 -26.53 -14.22 0.90
CA ASP A 225 -26.60 -15.12 -0.25
C ASP A 225 -27.89 -15.96 -0.28
N ARG A 226 -28.03 -16.84 -1.27
CA ARG A 226 -29.23 -17.68 -1.43
C ARG A 226 -29.39 -18.74 -0.35
N ASP A 227 -28.33 -19.02 0.39
CA ASP A 227 -28.31 -19.99 1.47
C ASP A 227 -28.49 -19.31 2.85
N ASP A 228 -28.80 -18.00 2.84
CA ASP A 228 -28.96 -17.12 4.00
C ASP A 228 -27.66 -16.87 4.80
N ASN A 229 -26.50 -17.00 4.14
CA ASN A 229 -25.20 -16.67 4.75
C ASN A 229 -24.77 -15.24 4.40
N LEU A 230 -23.99 -14.62 5.29
CA LEU A 230 -23.42 -13.30 5.05
C LEU A 230 -22.15 -13.41 4.21
N GLN A 231 -22.14 -12.77 3.05
CA GLN A 231 -20.98 -12.60 2.18
C GLN A 231 -20.38 -11.21 2.43
N CYS A 232 -19.18 -11.15 3.00
CA CYS A 232 -18.56 -9.92 3.46
C CYS A 232 -17.28 -9.61 2.68
N PHE A 233 -17.12 -8.37 2.19
CA PHE A 233 -15.97 -7.93 1.43
C PHE A 233 -15.21 -6.85 2.21
N THR A 234 -13.91 -7.04 2.35
CA THR A 234 -12.98 -6.05 2.88
C THR A 234 -11.90 -5.73 1.83
N ARG A 235 -11.37 -4.50 1.79
CA ARG A 235 -10.18 -4.12 1.01
C ARG A 235 -8.89 -4.21 1.83
N SER A 236 -9.01 -4.32 3.16
CA SER A 236 -7.86 -4.40 4.05
C SER A 236 -7.34 -5.84 4.10
N VAL A 237 -6.10 -6.04 3.68
CA VAL A 237 -5.43 -7.36 3.73
C VAL A 237 -5.27 -7.80 5.17
N GLU A 238 -4.90 -6.88 6.06
CA GLU A 238 -4.71 -7.13 7.49
C GLU A 238 -6.03 -7.59 8.12
N LEU A 239 -7.12 -6.88 7.87
CA LEU A 239 -8.44 -7.25 8.37
C LEU A 239 -8.92 -8.57 7.78
N PHE A 240 -8.71 -8.79 6.48
CA PHE A 240 -9.07 -10.05 5.83
C PHE A 240 -8.37 -11.24 6.45
N VAL A 241 -7.05 -11.15 6.65
CA VAL A 241 -6.25 -12.25 7.21
C VAL A 241 -6.63 -12.49 8.67
N PHE A 242 -6.87 -11.43 9.45
CA PHE A 242 -7.38 -11.56 10.82
C PHE A 242 -8.73 -12.31 10.85
N LEU A 243 -9.64 -11.98 9.94
CA LEU A 243 -10.94 -12.63 9.80
C LEU A 243 -10.87 -14.05 9.18
N CYS A 244 -9.71 -14.51 8.70
CA CYS A 244 -9.54 -15.89 8.28
C CYS A 244 -9.35 -16.86 9.46
N ASN A 245 -9.10 -16.37 10.67
CA ASN A 245 -9.00 -17.20 11.87
C ASN A 245 -10.36 -17.27 12.59
N PRO A 246 -11.02 -18.45 12.67
CA PRO A 246 -12.29 -18.61 13.37
C PRO A 246 -12.27 -18.22 14.85
N GLN A 247 -11.11 -18.33 15.51
CA GLN A 247 -10.96 -17.96 16.94
C GLN A 247 -11.10 -16.46 17.19
N ASN A 248 -10.97 -15.63 16.14
CA ASN A 248 -11.14 -14.19 16.26
C ASN A 248 -12.61 -13.76 16.26
N TYR A 249 -13.55 -14.69 16.04
CA TYR A 249 -14.98 -14.40 16.04
C TYR A 249 -15.60 -14.66 17.41
N PRO A 250 -16.55 -13.81 17.85
CA PRO A 250 -17.40 -14.16 18.97
C PRO A 250 -18.30 -15.36 18.59
N GLU A 251 -18.50 -16.29 19.52
CA GLU A 251 -19.37 -17.46 19.29
C GLU A 251 -20.82 -17.06 18.97
N LYS A 252 -21.31 -16.00 19.62
CA LYS A 252 -22.68 -15.48 19.47
C LYS A 252 -22.71 -13.96 19.36
N LEU A 253 -23.55 -13.45 18.46
CA LEU A 253 -23.92 -12.04 18.36
C LEU A 253 -25.44 -11.93 18.26
N LEU A 254 -26.07 -11.11 19.12
CA LEU A 254 -27.52 -10.84 19.05
C LEU A 254 -28.38 -12.13 18.97
N ASN A 255 -28.08 -13.11 19.82
CA ASN A 255 -28.71 -14.44 19.84
C ASN A 255 -28.51 -15.30 18.57
N THR A 256 -27.57 -14.91 17.70
CA THR A 256 -27.18 -15.65 16.50
C THR A 256 -25.79 -16.24 16.69
N THR A 257 -25.67 -17.56 16.57
CA THR A 257 -24.39 -18.27 16.56
C THR A 257 -23.71 -18.04 15.22
N ILE A 258 -22.40 -17.78 15.23
CA ILE A 258 -21.64 -17.40 14.05
C ILE A 258 -20.60 -18.47 13.72
N HIS A 259 -20.62 -18.96 12.48
CA HIS A 259 -19.66 -19.93 11.96
C HIS A 259 -18.95 -19.34 10.74
N PRO A 260 -17.80 -18.67 10.94
CA PRO A 260 -17.01 -18.15 9.82
C PRO A 260 -16.49 -19.34 9.00
N ASN A 261 -16.64 -19.24 7.68
CA ASN A 261 -16.09 -20.18 6.72
C ASN A 261 -14.96 -19.48 5.96
N PRO A 262 -13.72 -19.56 6.46
CA PRO A 262 -12.61 -18.83 5.89
C PRO A 262 -12.34 -19.30 4.46
N PRO A 263 -11.82 -18.41 3.60
CA PRO A 263 -11.44 -18.78 2.25
C PRO A 263 -10.28 -19.79 2.28
N LYS A 264 -10.21 -20.62 1.24
CA LYS A 264 -9.16 -21.65 1.11
C LYS A 264 -7.75 -21.09 0.91
N ARG A 265 -7.62 -19.79 0.65
CA ARG A 265 -6.35 -19.14 0.31
C ARG A 265 -6.27 -17.75 0.91
N LEU A 266 -5.09 -17.40 1.36
CA LEU A 266 -4.73 -16.03 1.72
C LEU A 266 -4.39 -15.19 0.48
N PRO A 267 -4.33 -13.86 0.63
CA PRO A 267 -3.95 -12.97 -0.46
C PRO A 267 -2.48 -13.20 -0.86
N PRO A 268 -2.09 -12.88 -2.10
CA PRO A 268 -0.71 -13.02 -2.56
C PRO A 268 0.34 -12.35 -1.66
N GLN A 269 -0.01 -11.24 -1.01
CA GLN A 269 0.84 -10.47 -0.07
C GLN A 269 1.19 -11.24 1.21
N ARG A 270 0.61 -12.43 1.39
CA ARG A 270 0.84 -13.35 2.51
C ARG A 270 1.40 -14.68 2.04
N SER A 271 1.87 -14.73 0.79
CA SER A 271 2.28 -15.94 0.12
C SER A 271 3.76 -15.87 -0.27
N ALA A 272 4.50 -16.94 -0.01
CA ALA A 272 5.87 -17.11 -0.49
C ALA A 272 5.96 -18.37 -1.38
N ILE A 273 7.02 -18.44 -2.19
CA ILE A 273 7.33 -19.58 -3.06
C ILE A 273 8.65 -20.18 -2.60
N LEU A 274 8.62 -21.48 -2.32
CA LEU A 274 9.79 -22.34 -2.25
C LEU A 274 10.12 -22.78 -3.68
N LYS A 275 11.28 -22.36 -4.18
CA LYS A 275 11.71 -22.63 -5.56
C LYS A 275 12.54 -23.89 -5.63
N TYR A 276 12.50 -24.52 -6.81
CA TYR A 276 13.33 -25.66 -7.18
C TYR A 276 13.34 -26.83 -6.18
N VAL A 277 12.21 -27.07 -5.50
CA VAL A 277 12.07 -28.16 -4.55
C VAL A 277 12.11 -29.49 -5.31
N SER A 278 12.95 -30.44 -4.88
CA SER A 278 12.96 -31.78 -5.49
C SER A 278 11.60 -32.45 -5.34
N LYS A 279 11.18 -33.18 -6.38
CA LYS A 279 9.96 -34.00 -6.31
C LYS A 279 10.06 -35.15 -5.31
N ASP A 280 11.28 -35.56 -4.97
CA ASP A 280 11.55 -36.63 -4.03
C ASP A 280 11.16 -36.26 -2.59
N ILE A 281 11.15 -34.96 -2.25
CA ILE A 281 10.75 -34.47 -0.92
C ILE A 281 9.24 -34.35 -0.86
N HIS A 282 8.56 -35.16 -0.05
CA HIS A 282 7.09 -35.15 0.01
C HIS A 282 6.54 -33.83 0.56
N ILE A 283 5.38 -33.39 0.07
CA ILE A 283 4.78 -32.10 0.49
C ILE A 283 4.42 -32.10 1.98
N ASP A 284 4.09 -33.26 2.56
CA ASP A 284 3.77 -33.39 3.98
C ASP A 284 5.00 -33.21 4.87
N ASP A 285 6.18 -33.65 4.43
CA ASP A 285 7.43 -33.44 5.17
C ASP A 285 7.77 -31.95 5.19
N ILE A 286 7.60 -31.29 4.05
CA ILE A 286 7.78 -29.85 3.92
C ILE A 286 6.78 -29.11 4.81
N LYS A 287 5.51 -29.54 4.80
CA LYS A 287 4.47 -28.97 5.66
C LYS A 287 4.84 -29.10 7.13
N LYS A 288 5.27 -30.28 7.57
CA LYS A 288 5.66 -30.54 8.96
C LYS A 288 6.83 -29.65 9.39
N GLU A 289 7.87 -29.57 8.58
CA GLU A 289 9.04 -28.76 8.87
C GLU A 289 8.70 -27.25 8.89
N ILE A 290 7.92 -26.75 7.92
CA ILE A 290 7.45 -25.35 7.93
C ILE A 290 6.55 -25.08 9.13
N SER A 291 5.59 -25.96 9.44
CA SER A 291 4.71 -25.80 10.61
C SER A 291 5.47 -25.83 11.94
N SER A 292 6.62 -26.52 12.01
CA SER A 292 7.47 -26.51 13.21
C SER A 292 8.17 -25.18 13.43
N LYS A 293 8.52 -24.46 12.36
CA LYS A 293 9.22 -23.16 12.38
C LYS A 293 8.27 -21.98 12.42
N TYR A 294 7.12 -22.09 11.76
CA TYR A 294 6.16 -21.02 11.53
C TYR A 294 4.77 -21.47 11.93
N LYS A 295 4.30 -21.01 13.10
CA LYS A 295 2.99 -21.38 13.64
C LYS A 295 1.85 -20.83 12.81
N SER A 296 2.12 -19.78 12.04
CA SER A 296 1.13 -19.10 11.20
C SER A 296 0.92 -19.75 9.82
N LEU A 297 1.48 -20.93 9.56
CA LEU A 297 1.24 -21.64 8.30
C LEU A 297 -0.25 -21.89 8.08
N PHE A 298 -0.83 -21.15 7.14
CA PHE A 298 -2.24 -21.23 6.78
C PHE A 298 -2.48 -22.30 5.72
N ASN A 299 -1.65 -22.33 4.68
CA ASN A 299 -1.78 -23.26 3.57
C ASN A 299 -0.43 -23.54 2.91
N ILE A 300 -0.31 -24.72 2.31
CA ILE A 300 0.83 -25.14 1.50
C ILE A 300 0.31 -25.91 0.30
N GLU A 301 0.73 -25.53 -0.91
CA GLU A 301 0.29 -26.16 -2.13
C GLU A 301 1.38 -26.22 -3.20
N GLU A 302 1.38 -27.29 -3.99
CA GLU A 302 2.23 -27.38 -5.18
C GLU A 302 1.69 -26.48 -6.30
N MET A 303 2.58 -25.70 -6.92
CA MET A 303 2.21 -24.82 -8.02
C MET A 303 2.05 -25.60 -9.33
N ARG A 304 0.85 -25.51 -9.92
CA ARG A 304 0.54 -26.09 -11.24
C ARG A 304 1.46 -25.54 -12.33
N GLY A 305 1.84 -26.39 -13.28
CA GLY A 305 2.74 -26.05 -14.38
C GLY A 305 4.21 -26.40 -14.15
N THR A 306 4.57 -26.83 -12.94
CA THR A 306 5.91 -27.41 -12.64
C THR A 306 5.89 -28.95 -12.57
N ILE A 307 4.71 -29.56 -12.72
CA ILE A 307 4.42 -30.98 -12.49
C ILE A 307 5.18 -31.93 -13.45
N GLY A 308 5.84 -31.44 -14.50
CA GLY A 308 6.69 -32.24 -15.40
C GLY A 308 8.20 -32.10 -15.20
N ALA A 309 8.67 -31.07 -14.49
CA ALA A 309 10.10 -30.82 -14.31
C ALA A 309 10.68 -31.69 -13.17
N LYS A 310 12.01 -31.89 -13.13
CA LYS A 310 12.68 -32.59 -12.00
C LYS A 310 12.40 -31.91 -10.66
N ASN A 311 12.23 -30.59 -10.70
CA ASN A 311 11.95 -29.75 -9.56
C ASN A 311 10.56 -29.12 -9.68
N ARG A 312 9.91 -28.86 -8.54
CA ARG A 312 8.63 -28.19 -8.43
C ARG A 312 8.75 -26.89 -7.63
N HIS A 313 7.76 -26.01 -7.77
CA HIS A 313 7.61 -24.85 -6.90
C HIS A 313 6.48 -25.10 -5.92
N ILE A 314 6.68 -24.75 -4.66
CA ILE A 314 5.68 -24.91 -3.61
C ILE A 314 5.32 -23.53 -3.09
N ARG A 315 4.04 -23.22 -3.09
CA ARG A 315 3.51 -22.00 -2.49
C ARG A 315 3.17 -22.28 -1.03
N ILE A 316 3.61 -21.39 -0.15
CA ILE A 316 3.25 -21.37 1.26
C ILE A 316 2.52 -20.07 1.56
N GLU A 317 1.54 -20.12 2.45
CA GLU A 317 0.73 -18.97 2.86
C GLU A 317 0.80 -18.84 4.39
N LEU A 318 1.15 -17.65 4.88
CA LEU A 318 1.38 -17.37 6.31
C LEU A 318 0.40 -16.30 6.80
N SER A 319 -0.32 -16.56 7.88
CA SER A 319 -1.28 -15.59 8.44
C SER A 319 -0.60 -14.44 9.18
N GLU A 320 0.56 -14.68 9.81
CA GLU A 320 1.27 -13.65 10.57
C GLU A 320 2.22 -12.84 9.69
N HIS A 321 2.16 -11.50 9.81
CA HIS A 321 3.02 -10.63 9.01
C HIS A 321 4.49 -10.78 9.31
N ASN A 322 4.82 -10.88 10.60
CA ASN A 322 6.21 -10.95 11.02
C ASN A 322 6.86 -12.25 10.56
N GLU A 323 6.15 -13.39 10.62
CA GLU A 323 6.64 -14.66 10.09
C GLU A 323 6.83 -14.61 8.57
N TYR A 324 5.88 -14.00 7.85
CA TYR A 324 5.99 -13.78 6.40
C TYR A 324 7.19 -12.90 6.01
N ILE A 325 7.45 -11.81 6.72
CA ILE A 325 8.62 -10.97 6.45
C ILE A 325 9.91 -11.71 6.83
N ASN A 326 9.92 -12.45 7.94
CA ASN A 326 11.09 -13.19 8.40
C ASN A 326 11.52 -14.28 7.38
N ILE A 327 10.59 -15.08 6.87
CA ILE A 327 10.89 -16.12 5.88
C ILE A 327 11.42 -15.53 4.57
N LEU A 328 10.92 -14.37 4.15
CA LEU A 328 11.40 -13.66 2.96
C LEU A 328 12.78 -13.02 3.17
N ASN A 329 13.02 -12.40 4.33
CA ASN A 329 14.30 -11.82 4.69
C ASN A 329 15.41 -12.88 4.80
N THR A 330 15.05 -14.06 5.30
CA THR A 330 15.97 -15.20 5.35
C THR A 330 16.29 -15.67 3.93
N GLY A 331 15.30 -15.70 3.03
CA GLY A 331 15.47 -16.01 1.61
C GLY A 331 15.83 -17.47 1.31
N ILE A 332 16.12 -18.28 2.33
CA ILE A 332 16.43 -19.70 2.25
C ILE A 332 15.80 -20.45 3.42
N ILE A 333 15.45 -21.71 3.23
CA ILE A 333 15.05 -22.62 4.30
C ILE A 333 15.81 -23.94 4.14
N ALA A 334 16.38 -24.42 5.24
CA ALA A 334 17.01 -25.73 5.29
C ALA A 334 15.95 -26.83 5.51
N PHE A 335 15.97 -27.86 4.65
CA PHE A 335 15.18 -29.09 4.75
C PHE A 335 16.08 -30.30 4.50
N GLU A 336 16.18 -31.22 5.46
CA GLU A 336 16.99 -32.46 5.31
C GLU A 336 18.43 -32.19 4.80
N GLY A 337 19.03 -31.09 5.23
CA GLY A 337 20.36 -30.67 4.79
C GLY A 337 20.41 -29.95 3.42
N GLN A 338 19.29 -29.81 2.71
CA GLN A 338 19.18 -29.03 1.48
C GLN A 338 18.77 -27.59 1.79
N LEU A 339 19.38 -26.62 1.09
CA LEU A 339 18.99 -25.22 1.15
C LEU A 339 18.01 -24.91 0.02
N ILE A 340 16.76 -24.58 0.36
CA ILE A 340 15.70 -24.26 -0.59
C ILE A 340 15.53 -22.75 -0.65
N GLU A 341 15.63 -22.18 -1.85
CA GLU A 341 15.41 -20.75 -2.09
C GLU A 341 13.94 -20.38 -1.84
N VAL A 342 13.73 -19.30 -1.08
CA VAL A 342 12.43 -18.69 -0.82
C VAL A 342 12.35 -17.39 -1.60
N SER A 343 11.19 -17.09 -2.15
CA SER A 343 10.91 -15.78 -2.74
C SER A 343 9.47 -15.37 -2.54
N GLU A 344 9.19 -14.09 -2.73
CA GLU A 344 7.83 -13.57 -2.69
C GLU A 344 6.96 -14.25 -3.77
N PHE A 345 5.72 -14.62 -3.40
CA PHE A 345 4.75 -15.09 -4.39
C PHE A 345 4.14 -13.89 -5.11
N LEU A 346 4.55 -13.75 -6.36
CA LEU A 346 4.05 -12.71 -7.23
C LEU A 346 2.87 -13.27 -8.03
N ALA A 347 1.66 -12.81 -7.72
CA ALA A 347 0.48 -13.25 -8.46
C ALA A 347 0.48 -12.67 -9.88
N PRO A 348 0.09 -13.45 -10.91
CA PRO A 348 -0.16 -12.90 -12.23
C PRO A 348 -1.23 -11.79 -12.14
N PRO A 349 -1.04 -10.65 -12.84
CA PRO A 349 -2.03 -9.58 -12.81
C PRO A 349 -3.37 -10.08 -13.34
N ARG A 350 -4.45 -9.62 -12.71
CA ARG A 350 -5.80 -9.96 -13.12
C ARG A 350 -6.11 -9.27 -14.44
N LEU A 351 -6.79 -10.01 -15.31
CA LEU A 351 -7.22 -9.47 -16.59
C LEU A 351 -8.67 -9.01 -16.47
N LEU A 352 -8.92 -7.75 -16.82
CA LEU A 352 -10.27 -7.26 -17.01
C LEU A 352 -10.84 -7.91 -18.27
N ILE A 353 -11.66 -8.95 -18.12
CA ILE A 353 -12.31 -9.64 -19.24
C ILE A 353 -13.78 -9.26 -19.27
N CYS A 354 -14.23 -8.75 -20.41
CA CYS A 354 -15.63 -8.40 -20.59
C CYS A 354 -16.50 -9.65 -20.52
N SER A 355 -17.46 -9.70 -19.60
CA SER A 355 -18.34 -10.87 -19.43
C SER A 355 -19.36 -11.08 -20.56
N ARG A 356 -19.45 -10.13 -21.51
CA ARG A 356 -20.32 -10.21 -22.70
C ARG A 356 -19.58 -10.83 -23.88
N CYS A 357 -18.46 -10.25 -24.29
CA CYS A 357 -17.71 -10.73 -25.46
C CYS A 357 -16.51 -11.63 -25.12
N ASN A 358 -16.13 -11.76 -23.85
CA ASN A 358 -14.93 -12.46 -23.38
C ASN A 358 -13.61 -11.93 -23.96
N THR A 359 -13.61 -10.73 -24.55
CA THR A 359 -12.39 -10.01 -24.94
C THR A 359 -11.86 -9.23 -23.73
N PRO A 360 -10.54 -9.18 -23.50
CA PRO A 360 -9.95 -8.39 -22.43
C PRO A 360 -10.02 -6.87 -22.72
N GLY A 361 -9.87 -6.07 -21.67
CA GLY A 361 -9.59 -4.63 -21.75
C GLY A 361 -10.76 -3.68 -21.53
N HIS A 362 -11.99 -4.15 -21.35
CA HIS A 362 -13.16 -3.28 -21.15
C HIS A 362 -14.26 -3.90 -20.28
N LEU A 363 -15.13 -3.05 -19.75
CA LEU A 363 -16.28 -3.45 -18.93
C LEU A 363 -17.47 -3.86 -19.81
N LYS A 364 -18.41 -4.66 -19.27
CA LYS A 364 -19.65 -5.05 -19.98
C LYS A 364 -20.44 -3.84 -20.49
N LYS A 365 -20.45 -2.74 -19.72
CA LYS A 365 -21.17 -1.49 -20.06
C LYS A 365 -20.59 -0.76 -21.28
N GLU A 366 -19.31 -0.97 -21.56
CA GLU A 366 -18.58 -0.34 -22.68
C GLU A 366 -18.45 -1.29 -23.88
N CYS A 367 -19.02 -2.50 -23.78
CA CYS A 367 -18.91 -3.51 -24.81
C CYS A 367 -19.76 -3.14 -26.02
N LYS A 368 -19.12 -3.01 -27.18
CA LYS A 368 -19.80 -2.75 -28.47
C LYS A 368 -20.57 -3.96 -29.01
N ASN A 369 -20.27 -5.16 -28.52
CA ASN A 369 -21.02 -6.34 -28.92
C ASN A 369 -22.40 -6.28 -28.26
N ASN A 370 -23.44 -6.62 -29.02
CA ASN A 370 -24.80 -6.74 -28.53
C ASN A 370 -25.15 -8.17 -28.07
N VAL A 371 -24.28 -9.12 -28.37
CA VAL A 371 -24.46 -10.55 -28.09
C VAL A 371 -23.62 -10.96 -26.88
N ASP A 372 -24.25 -11.61 -25.89
CA ASP A 372 -23.59 -12.23 -24.75
C ASP A 372 -23.05 -13.62 -25.16
N LEU A 373 -21.77 -13.69 -25.50
CA LEU A 373 -21.09 -14.91 -25.97
C LEU A 373 -20.74 -15.84 -24.81
N CYS A 374 -20.89 -17.14 -25.01
CA CYS A 374 -20.43 -18.12 -24.05
C CYS A 374 -18.90 -18.20 -24.01
N ARG A 375 -18.34 -18.11 -22.81
CA ARG A 375 -16.91 -18.31 -22.52
C ARG A 375 -16.37 -19.68 -22.99
N ARG A 376 -17.20 -20.72 -23.04
CA ARG A 376 -16.78 -22.09 -23.37
C ARG A 376 -16.82 -22.39 -24.88
N CYS A 377 -17.89 -22.05 -25.61
CA CYS A 377 -18.00 -22.33 -27.06
C CYS A 377 -18.05 -21.10 -27.97
N GLY A 378 -18.20 -19.89 -27.41
CA GLY A 378 -18.33 -18.67 -28.19
C GLY A 378 -19.71 -18.39 -28.80
N LEU A 379 -20.70 -19.29 -28.68
CA LEU A 379 -22.06 -19.06 -29.18
C LEU A 379 -22.85 -18.09 -28.29
N ASN A 380 -23.93 -17.51 -28.85
CA ASN A 380 -24.84 -16.63 -28.11
C ASN A 380 -25.50 -17.38 -26.95
N ARG A 381 -25.39 -16.87 -25.72
CA ARG A 381 -26.03 -17.46 -24.53
C ARG A 381 -27.55 -17.36 -24.54
N ASN A 382 -28.11 -16.41 -25.31
CA ASN A 382 -29.54 -16.14 -25.34
C ASN A 382 -30.28 -16.99 -26.40
N GLU A 383 -29.55 -17.63 -27.31
CA GLU A 383 -30.14 -18.56 -28.28
C GLU A 383 -30.18 -19.95 -27.61
N GLY A 384 -31.39 -20.45 -27.36
CA GLY A 384 -31.77 -21.49 -26.38
C GLY A 384 -31.17 -22.90 -26.52
N GLU A 385 -30.04 -23.07 -27.21
CA GLU A 385 -29.39 -24.37 -27.48
C GLU A 385 -27.99 -24.46 -26.86
N HIS A 386 -27.83 -23.98 -25.63
CA HIS A 386 -26.56 -24.05 -24.90
C HIS A 386 -26.45 -25.28 -23.95
N LYS A 387 -27.13 -26.39 -24.25
CA LYS A 387 -27.13 -27.59 -23.39
C LYS A 387 -25.87 -28.44 -23.57
N GLU A 388 -25.30 -28.49 -24.77
CA GLU A 388 -24.12 -29.30 -25.10
C GLU A 388 -22.95 -28.43 -25.58
N CYS A 389 -22.39 -27.67 -24.64
CA CYS A 389 -21.34 -26.71 -24.95
C CYS A 389 -19.98 -27.40 -25.22
N ILE A 390 -19.67 -27.64 -26.49
CA ILE A 390 -18.32 -28.06 -26.93
C ILE A 390 -17.32 -26.93 -26.62
N ILE A 391 -16.24 -27.25 -25.91
CA ILE A 391 -15.23 -26.24 -25.53
C ILE A 391 -14.42 -25.85 -26.78
N LYS A 392 -14.66 -24.62 -27.26
CA LYS A 392 -13.96 -24.02 -28.40
C LYS A 392 -13.82 -22.52 -28.18
N CYS A 393 -12.58 -22.03 -28.20
CA CYS A 393 -12.27 -20.62 -28.04
C CYS A 393 -12.68 -19.84 -29.31
N HIS A 394 -13.56 -18.84 -29.21
CA HIS A 394 -13.91 -18.02 -30.40
C HIS A 394 -12.81 -17.04 -30.84
N HIS A 395 -11.79 -16.80 -30.02
CA HIS A 395 -10.66 -15.93 -30.40
C HIS A 395 -9.63 -16.64 -31.29
N CYS A 396 -9.39 -17.95 -31.06
CA CYS A 396 -8.33 -18.70 -31.76
C CYS A 396 -8.76 -20.09 -32.25
N ASN A 397 -10.03 -20.46 -32.08
CA ASN A 397 -10.61 -21.76 -32.43
C ASN A 397 -10.01 -23.00 -31.74
N GLY A 398 -9.18 -22.82 -30.70
CA GLY A 398 -8.57 -23.91 -29.93
C GLY A 398 -9.52 -24.59 -28.93
N ASN A 399 -9.14 -25.80 -28.49
CA ASN A 399 -9.89 -26.64 -27.54
C ASN A 399 -9.72 -26.18 -26.07
N HIS A 400 -10.03 -24.91 -25.81
CA HIS A 400 -9.98 -24.31 -24.47
C HIS A 400 -11.01 -23.18 -24.36
N GLU A 401 -11.29 -22.72 -23.13
CA GLU A 401 -12.16 -21.56 -22.92
C GLU A 401 -11.54 -20.27 -23.50
N ALA A 402 -12.38 -19.32 -23.90
CA ALA A 402 -11.95 -18.05 -24.50
C ALA A 402 -11.03 -17.21 -23.58
N THR A 403 -11.16 -17.39 -22.27
CA THR A 403 -10.38 -16.69 -21.24
C THR A 403 -9.21 -17.53 -20.71
N SER A 404 -8.98 -18.72 -21.28
CA SER A 404 -7.91 -19.61 -20.85
C SER A 404 -6.54 -18.97 -21.09
N TYR A 405 -5.56 -19.34 -20.27
CA TYR A 405 -4.16 -18.97 -20.47
C TYR A 405 -3.57 -19.53 -21.77
N GLN A 406 -4.19 -20.57 -22.34
CA GLN A 406 -3.81 -21.16 -23.62
C GLN A 406 -4.23 -20.30 -24.83
N CYS A 407 -5.15 -19.34 -24.64
CA CYS A 407 -5.58 -18.44 -25.71
C CYS A 407 -4.49 -17.41 -26.02
N PRO A 408 -3.98 -17.34 -27.28
CA PRO A 408 -2.94 -16.37 -27.66
C PRO A 408 -3.34 -14.93 -27.37
N LEU A 409 -4.57 -14.54 -27.69
CA LEU A 409 -5.08 -13.18 -27.46
C LEU A 409 -5.06 -12.78 -25.97
N ILE A 410 -5.46 -13.70 -25.07
CA ILE A 410 -5.43 -13.47 -23.61
C ILE A 410 -4.00 -13.40 -23.11
N ASN A 411 -3.13 -14.23 -23.67
CA ASN A 411 -1.73 -14.26 -23.31
C ASN A 411 -1.00 -12.97 -23.71
N ASP A 412 -1.19 -12.52 -24.94
CA ASP A 412 -0.55 -11.31 -25.47
C ASP A 412 -1.04 -10.07 -24.74
N PHE A 413 -2.36 -9.96 -24.48
CA PHE A 413 -2.90 -8.90 -23.64
C PHE A 413 -2.28 -8.89 -22.23
N ARG A 414 -2.06 -10.06 -21.63
CA ARG A 414 -1.40 -10.16 -20.31
C ARG A 414 0.04 -9.67 -20.36
N LYS A 415 0.80 -10.05 -21.40
CA LYS A 415 2.19 -9.58 -21.57
C LYS A 415 2.25 -8.07 -21.72
N GLU A 416 1.40 -7.49 -22.57
CA GLU A 416 1.30 -6.05 -22.75
C GLU A 416 0.91 -5.33 -21.45
N LEU A 417 -0.06 -5.87 -20.71
CA LEU A 417 -0.48 -5.35 -19.41
C LEU A 417 0.69 -5.35 -18.41
N ILE A 418 1.44 -6.45 -18.31
CA ILE A 418 2.61 -6.53 -17.43
C ILE A 418 3.66 -5.49 -17.82
N LEU A 419 3.97 -5.35 -19.11
CA LEU A 419 4.93 -4.35 -19.59
C LEU A 419 4.49 -2.93 -19.23
N LYS A 420 3.20 -2.61 -19.38
CA LYS A 420 2.66 -1.31 -18.97
C LYS A 420 2.72 -1.10 -17.46
N LEU A 421 2.38 -2.09 -16.65
CA LEU A 421 2.49 -1.97 -15.19
C LEU A 421 3.95 -1.81 -14.74
N LYS A 422 4.91 -2.47 -15.42
CA LYS A 422 6.35 -2.26 -15.18
C LYS A 422 6.80 -0.84 -15.50
N SER A 423 6.26 -0.22 -16.56
CA SER A 423 6.54 1.19 -16.88
C SER A 423 5.88 2.18 -15.91
N ARG A 424 4.96 1.70 -15.06
CA ARG A 424 4.17 2.51 -14.12
C ARG A 424 4.24 1.94 -12.70
N PRO A 425 5.44 1.95 -12.07
CA PRO A 425 5.60 1.46 -10.71
C PRO A 425 4.77 2.27 -9.70
N ASP A 426 4.39 3.51 -10.03
CA ASP A 426 3.46 4.36 -9.27
C ASP A 426 2.08 3.71 -9.05
N LEU A 427 1.65 2.86 -9.98
CA LEU A 427 0.38 2.17 -9.88
C LEU A 427 0.47 0.90 -9.05
N LEU A 428 1.66 0.31 -8.85
CA LEU A 428 1.78 -0.91 -8.08
C LEU A 428 1.66 -0.59 -6.59
N PRO A 429 0.94 -1.42 -5.80
CA PRO A 429 1.00 -1.30 -4.35
C PRO A 429 2.46 -1.41 -3.90
N GLN A 430 2.85 -0.64 -2.87
CA GLN A 430 4.24 -0.54 -2.40
C GLN A 430 4.93 -1.90 -2.15
N ASN A 431 4.14 -2.95 -1.89
CA ASN A 431 4.60 -4.30 -1.56
C ASN A 431 4.18 -5.36 -2.60
N VAL A 432 4.02 -5.01 -3.89
CA VAL A 432 3.69 -6.00 -4.93
C VAL A 432 4.70 -5.92 -6.06
N GLN A 433 5.49 -6.98 -6.22
CA GLN A 433 6.28 -7.18 -7.42
C GLN A 433 5.46 -7.97 -8.48
N LEU A 434 5.71 -7.72 -9.76
CA LEU A 434 4.99 -8.42 -10.84
C LEU A 434 5.73 -9.69 -11.27
N PHE A 435 5.05 -10.83 -11.23
CA PHE A 435 5.60 -12.07 -11.80
C PHE A 435 5.43 -12.10 -13.30
N ILE A 436 6.47 -12.53 -13.99
CA ILE A 436 6.36 -13.05 -15.36
C ILE A 436 6.68 -14.54 -15.32
N PRO A 437 5.66 -15.42 -15.43
CA PRO A 437 5.91 -16.84 -15.60
C PRO A 437 6.91 -17.13 -16.71
N THR A 438 7.78 -18.11 -16.49
CA THR A 438 8.88 -18.49 -17.40
C THR A 438 8.42 -18.80 -18.82
N GLN A 439 7.23 -19.38 -18.97
CA GLN A 439 6.57 -19.63 -20.26
C GLN A 439 6.23 -18.36 -21.08
N TYR A 440 6.39 -17.17 -20.49
CA TYR A 440 6.18 -15.88 -21.16
C TYR A 440 7.46 -15.08 -21.36
N ARG A 441 8.61 -15.61 -20.93
CA ARG A 441 9.91 -15.06 -21.32
C ARG A 441 10.13 -15.42 -22.78
N SER A 442 10.48 -14.44 -23.61
CA SER A 442 10.90 -14.68 -25.00
C SER A 442 12.00 -15.75 -24.98
N HIS A 443 11.96 -16.70 -25.92
CA HIS A 443 12.87 -17.87 -25.93
C HIS A 443 14.39 -17.52 -25.94
N GLY A 444 14.77 -16.24 -26.03
CA GLY A 444 16.14 -15.74 -25.94
C GLY A 444 16.55 -15.08 -24.62
N GLU A 445 15.66 -14.87 -23.65
CA GLU A 445 15.97 -14.23 -22.35
C GLU A 445 16.07 -15.27 -21.21
N LYS A 446 17.08 -16.15 -21.30
CA LYS A 446 17.38 -17.15 -20.27
C LYS A 446 18.45 -16.66 -19.29
N GLU A 447 18.34 -15.45 -18.74
CA GLU A 447 19.10 -15.08 -17.54
C GLU A 447 18.25 -14.29 -16.54
N ASN A 448 18.35 -14.67 -15.27
CA ASN A 448 17.58 -14.11 -14.17
C ASN A 448 18.03 -12.68 -13.86
N ARG A 449 17.29 -11.68 -14.34
CA ARG A 449 17.26 -10.36 -13.70
C ARG A 449 16.01 -10.24 -12.84
N ILE A 450 16.18 -10.50 -11.55
CA ILE A 450 15.34 -9.86 -10.53
C ILE A 450 15.79 -8.40 -10.52
N LEU A 451 15.03 -7.52 -11.16
CA LEU A 451 15.30 -6.09 -11.15
C LEU A 451 14.86 -5.54 -9.79
N PHE A 452 15.82 -5.32 -8.90
CA PHE A 452 15.61 -4.47 -7.74
C PHE A 452 15.36 -3.04 -8.21
N ASN A 453 14.29 -2.43 -7.70
CA ASN A 453 13.96 -1.03 -7.95
C ASN A 453 14.89 -0.14 -7.11
N ASN A 454 16.14 0.01 -7.53
CA ASN A 454 17.04 1.02 -6.99
C ASN A 454 16.98 2.25 -7.88
N ASN A 455 16.53 3.36 -7.31
CA ASN A 455 16.55 4.67 -7.94
C ASN A 455 17.98 5.01 -8.43
N LYS A 456 18.07 5.24 -9.74
CA LYS A 456 18.90 6.25 -10.43
C LYS A 456 20.34 6.44 -9.95
N ILE A 457 21.29 5.71 -10.58
CA ILE A 457 22.64 6.23 -10.83
C ILE A 457 22.96 5.93 -12.30
N GLU A 458 22.94 6.97 -13.12
CA GLU A 458 23.45 6.96 -14.48
C GLU A 458 24.99 6.87 -14.43
N GLY A 459 25.54 5.82 -15.03
CA GLY A 459 26.98 5.65 -15.20
C GLY A 459 27.23 4.89 -16.49
N ASN A 460 27.63 5.62 -17.53
CA ASN A 460 28.01 5.09 -18.84
C ASN A 460 29.17 4.10 -18.72
N LEU A 461 28.95 2.84 -19.09
CA LEU A 461 30.02 1.96 -19.57
C LEU A 461 29.53 1.13 -20.77
N LYS A 462 30.10 1.43 -21.93
CA LYS A 462 30.00 0.60 -23.15
C LYS A 462 30.76 -0.70 -22.88
N MET A 463 30.07 -1.82 -22.74
CA MET A 463 30.69 -3.15 -22.81
C MET A 463 30.83 -3.59 -24.26
N THR A 464 32.06 -3.90 -24.62
CA THR A 464 32.51 -4.51 -25.87
C THR A 464 31.94 -5.92 -26.04
N GLN A 465 31.45 -6.21 -27.26
CA GLN A 465 31.05 -7.55 -27.70
C GLN A 465 32.24 -8.52 -27.61
N GLN A 466 32.12 -9.58 -26.82
CA GLN A 466 32.99 -10.76 -26.91
C GLN A 466 32.15 -12.00 -27.20
N GLN A 467 32.31 -12.46 -28.44
CA GLN A 467 32.38 -13.83 -28.94
C GLN A 467 31.58 -14.91 -28.20
N GLN A 468 30.45 -15.27 -28.81
CA GLN A 468 29.71 -16.50 -28.55
C GLN A 468 30.55 -17.70 -29.04
N TYR A 469 31.01 -18.54 -28.10
CA TYR A 469 31.42 -19.91 -28.42
C TYR A 469 30.18 -20.81 -28.36
N THR A 470 29.78 -21.32 -29.54
CA THR A 470 28.80 -22.37 -29.71
C THR A 470 29.36 -23.67 -29.11
N TYR A 471 28.82 -24.11 -27.98
CA TYR A 471 29.11 -25.42 -27.39
C TYR A 471 28.37 -26.49 -28.21
N HIS A 472 29.03 -27.03 -29.24
CA HIS A 472 28.57 -28.28 -29.86
C HIS A 472 28.84 -29.43 -28.89
N GLN A 473 27.77 -30.04 -28.40
CA GLN A 473 27.83 -31.28 -27.62
C GLN A 473 28.32 -32.41 -28.53
N HIS A 474 29.62 -32.64 -28.58
CA HIS A 474 30.16 -33.95 -28.93
C HIS A 474 29.96 -34.86 -27.72
N THR A 475 29.07 -35.83 -27.87
CA THR A 475 28.99 -37.01 -27.01
C THR A 475 30.30 -37.78 -27.14
N ASN A 476 31.27 -37.46 -26.27
CA ASN A 476 32.41 -38.33 -26.04
C ASN A 476 31.89 -39.57 -25.31
N GLU A 477 31.47 -40.57 -26.08
CA GLU A 477 31.41 -41.94 -25.61
C GLU A 477 32.82 -42.31 -25.14
N TRP A 478 32.93 -42.66 -23.85
CA TRP A 478 34.12 -43.28 -23.31
C TRP A 478 34.44 -44.52 -24.14
N PRO A 479 35.71 -44.78 -24.52
CA PRO A 479 36.05 -45.99 -25.24
C PRO A 479 35.76 -47.19 -24.33
N LEU A 480 34.70 -47.92 -24.66
CA LEU A 480 34.43 -49.24 -24.12
C LEU A 480 35.64 -50.11 -24.49
N LEU A 481 36.36 -50.57 -23.46
CA LEU A 481 37.37 -51.60 -23.60
C LEU A 481 36.67 -52.89 -24.02
N SER A 482 36.53 -53.10 -25.34
CA SER A 482 36.09 -54.37 -25.88
C SER A 482 37.22 -55.38 -25.70
N ASN A 483 36.99 -56.33 -24.80
CA ASN A 483 37.78 -57.54 -24.65
C ASN A 483 37.52 -58.48 -25.85
N ASN A 484 38.04 -58.13 -27.02
CA ASN A 484 38.15 -59.08 -28.12
C ASN A 484 39.61 -59.54 -28.19
N SER A 485 39.83 -60.71 -27.60
CA SER A 485 41.00 -61.53 -27.85
C SER A 485 40.78 -62.22 -29.19
N ASP A 486 41.29 -61.64 -30.27
CA ASP A 486 41.58 -62.42 -31.47
C ASP A 486 42.96 -62.07 -31.99
N SER A 487 43.76 -63.12 -31.99
CA SER A 487 45.15 -63.20 -32.38
C SER A 487 45.34 -63.00 -33.88
N THR A 488 46.59 -62.70 -34.24
CA THR A 488 47.18 -62.74 -35.59
C THR A 488 47.01 -61.49 -36.46
N ALA A 489 47.72 -60.43 -36.09
CA ALA A 489 48.31 -59.51 -37.08
C ALA A 489 49.66 -59.00 -36.55
N PRO A 490 50.79 -59.31 -37.21
CA PRO A 490 52.10 -58.82 -36.78
C PRO A 490 52.31 -57.36 -37.22
N ASN A 491 52.95 -56.60 -36.34
CA ASN A 491 53.69 -55.36 -36.63
C ASN A 491 52.89 -54.08 -36.99
N LYS A 492 52.14 -53.55 -36.01
CA LYS A 492 51.67 -52.15 -36.01
C LYS A 492 52.02 -51.36 -34.74
N TRP A 493 52.99 -51.84 -33.94
CA TRP A 493 53.38 -51.20 -32.68
C TRP A 493 54.39 -50.05 -32.81
N LEU A 494 55.06 -49.90 -33.97
CA LEU A 494 56.04 -48.83 -34.19
C LEU A 494 55.45 -47.45 -34.56
N ALA A 495 54.14 -47.35 -34.82
CA ALA A 495 53.47 -46.07 -35.07
C ALA A 495 52.91 -45.40 -33.79
N ARG A 496 53.01 -46.05 -32.62
CA ARG A 496 52.53 -45.50 -31.33
C ARG A 496 53.52 -44.54 -30.67
N ASP A 497 54.80 -44.56 -31.03
CA ASP A 497 55.80 -43.67 -30.42
C ASP A 497 55.76 -42.22 -30.95
N LEU A 498 55.22 -42.00 -32.15
CA LEU A 498 55.02 -40.63 -32.67
C LEU A 498 53.86 -39.89 -31.98
N ASN A 499 52.99 -40.58 -31.23
CA ASN A 499 51.87 -39.96 -30.51
C ASN A 499 52.22 -39.54 -29.07
N ARG A 500 53.35 -39.98 -28.51
CA ARG A 500 53.82 -39.53 -27.19
C ARG A 500 54.21 -38.05 -27.20
N ASN A 501 54.79 -37.56 -28.29
CA ASN A 501 55.20 -36.14 -28.41
C ASN A 501 54.01 -35.17 -28.47
N ASN A 502 52.84 -35.61 -28.93
CA ASN A 502 51.64 -34.78 -28.94
C ASN A 502 51.03 -34.64 -27.53
N ILE A 503 51.04 -35.72 -26.75
CA ILE A 503 50.54 -35.71 -25.36
C ILE A 503 51.34 -34.71 -24.50
N TRP A 504 52.68 -34.70 -24.61
CA TRP A 504 53.49 -33.76 -23.84
C TRP A 504 53.28 -32.30 -24.26
N ARG A 505 53.03 -32.02 -25.56
CA ARG A 505 52.66 -30.67 -26.01
C ARG A 505 51.29 -30.25 -25.50
N ASP A 506 50.32 -31.16 -25.50
CA ASP A 506 48.97 -30.85 -25.02
C ASP A 506 48.98 -30.62 -23.50
N MET A 507 49.76 -31.39 -22.73
CA MET A 507 49.98 -31.13 -21.31
C MET A 507 50.67 -29.78 -21.06
N ALA A 508 51.66 -29.39 -21.87
CA ALA A 508 52.30 -28.08 -21.76
C ALA A 508 51.31 -26.93 -22.04
N LYS A 509 50.47 -27.06 -23.07
CA LYS A 509 49.39 -26.08 -23.36
C LYS A 509 48.36 -26.03 -22.24
N SER A 510 47.96 -27.17 -21.68
CA SER A 510 47.05 -27.19 -20.52
C SER A 510 47.66 -26.51 -19.30
N GLN A 511 48.97 -26.67 -19.08
CA GLN A 511 49.68 -25.98 -17.99
C GLN A 511 49.70 -24.46 -18.22
N GLU A 512 49.96 -23.99 -19.43
CA GLU A 512 49.90 -22.56 -19.77
C GLU A 512 48.50 -21.96 -19.55
N ILE A 513 47.44 -22.69 -19.92
CA ILE A 513 46.05 -22.29 -19.66
C ILE A 513 45.79 -22.23 -18.15
N PHE A 514 46.25 -23.23 -17.39
CA PHE A 514 46.09 -23.26 -15.94
C PHE A 514 46.80 -22.08 -15.26
N ASP A 515 48.04 -21.77 -15.68
CA ASP A 515 48.80 -20.63 -15.15
C ASP A 515 48.16 -19.29 -15.53
N SER A 516 47.58 -19.19 -16.73
CA SER A 516 46.80 -18.01 -17.15
C SER A 516 45.55 -17.82 -16.29
N LEU A 517 44.77 -18.89 -16.08
CA LEU A 517 43.58 -18.85 -15.21
C LEU A 517 43.96 -18.51 -13.77
N LYS A 518 45.04 -19.08 -13.24
CA LYS A 518 45.54 -18.77 -11.89
C LYS A 518 45.92 -17.29 -11.76
N LYS A 519 46.58 -16.69 -12.76
CA LYS A 519 46.86 -15.25 -12.80
C LYS A 519 45.58 -14.42 -12.84
N GLU A 520 44.58 -14.85 -13.61
CA GLU A 520 43.29 -14.16 -13.69
C GLU A 520 42.52 -14.23 -12.36
N PHE A 521 42.47 -15.40 -11.72
CA PHE A 521 41.87 -15.57 -10.39
C PHE A 521 42.55 -14.68 -9.35
N ASN A 522 43.88 -14.67 -9.28
CA ASN A 522 44.62 -13.79 -8.36
C ASN A 522 44.32 -12.30 -8.62
N LYS A 523 44.18 -11.91 -9.90
CA LYS A 523 43.80 -10.53 -10.26
C LYS A 523 42.38 -10.20 -9.81
N GLN A 524 41.43 -11.13 -9.98
CA GLN A 524 40.05 -10.96 -9.51
C GLN A 524 39.98 -10.89 -7.98
N GLU A 525 40.77 -11.70 -7.28
CA GLU A 525 40.87 -11.68 -5.81
C GLU A 525 41.37 -10.31 -5.30
N ILE A 526 42.44 -9.77 -5.88
CA ILE A 526 42.96 -8.43 -5.54
C ILE A 526 41.92 -7.34 -5.83
N ASP A 527 41.21 -7.42 -6.95
CA ASP A 527 40.19 -6.42 -7.32
C ASP A 527 38.96 -6.48 -6.40
N ILE A 528 38.53 -7.69 -5.99
CA ILE A 528 37.47 -7.87 -5.00
C ILE A 528 37.91 -7.32 -3.64
N ALA A 529 39.14 -7.60 -3.20
CA ALA A 529 39.69 -7.07 -1.94
C ALA A 529 39.75 -5.53 -1.96
N LYS A 530 40.17 -4.92 -3.08
CA LYS A 530 40.19 -3.47 -3.26
C LYS A 530 38.78 -2.86 -3.20
N ARG A 531 37.82 -3.43 -3.94
CA ARG A 531 36.42 -2.97 -3.91
C ARG A 531 35.80 -3.10 -2.52
N TYR A 532 36.10 -4.18 -1.81
CA TYR A 532 35.69 -4.37 -0.43
C TYR A 532 36.21 -3.26 0.49
N GLN A 533 37.51 -2.90 0.40
CA GLN A 533 38.08 -1.79 1.18
C GLN A 533 37.47 -0.42 0.83
N GLU A 534 37.22 -0.15 -0.46
CA GLU A 534 36.55 1.09 -0.88
C GLU A 534 35.11 1.18 -0.35
N HIS A 535 34.36 0.08 -0.41
CA HIS A 535 33.00 0.00 0.14
C HIS A 535 33.01 0.16 1.67
N LYS A 536 33.99 -0.43 2.36
CA LYS A 536 34.21 -0.29 3.80
C LYS A 536 34.41 1.18 4.19
N LEU A 537 35.30 1.90 3.50
CA LEU A 537 35.55 3.32 3.75
C LEU A 537 34.31 4.18 3.50
N LYS A 538 33.56 3.91 2.42
CA LYS A 538 32.30 4.60 2.12
C LYS A 538 31.21 4.33 3.17
N LEU A 539 31.09 3.10 3.65
CA LEU A 539 30.11 2.77 4.69
C LEU A 539 30.47 3.47 6.01
N GLY A 540 31.76 3.49 6.37
CA GLY A 540 32.26 4.20 7.56
C GLY A 540 31.96 5.70 7.51
N SER A 541 32.14 6.36 6.36
CA SER A 541 31.82 7.79 6.22
C SER A 541 30.32 8.07 6.32
N ILE A 542 29.47 7.23 5.72
CA ILE A 542 28.01 7.35 5.82
C ILE A 542 27.55 7.19 7.27
N LEU A 543 28.04 6.18 7.98
CA LEU A 543 27.70 5.93 9.38
C LEU A 543 28.14 7.10 10.28
N SER A 544 29.31 7.68 10.02
CA SER A 544 29.78 8.88 10.73
C SER A 544 28.85 10.08 10.51
N VAL A 545 28.42 10.34 9.27
CA VAL A 545 27.50 11.45 8.97
C VAL A 545 26.14 11.23 9.62
N MET A 546 25.61 10.00 9.57
CA MET A 546 24.34 9.65 10.23
C MET A 546 24.43 9.84 11.75
N SER A 547 25.53 9.44 12.38
CA SER A 547 25.76 9.64 13.82
C SER A 547 25.72 11.12 14.20
N VAL A 548 26.38 12.00 13.42
CA VAL A 548 26.37 13.46 13.66
C VAL A 548 24.96 14.04 13.48
N GLN A 549 24.23 13.63 12.44
CA GLN A 549 22.85 14.09 12.21
C GLN A 549 21.90 13.68 13.34
N ILE A 550 22.02 12.43 13.79
CA ILE A 550 21.26 11.89 14.92
C ILE A 550 21.56 12.68 16.20
N GLN A 551 22.83 12.98 16.46
CA GLN A 551 23.24 13.79 17.61
C GLN A 551 22.69 15.22 17.53
N GLN A 552 22.74 15.86 16.36
CA GLN A 552 22.17 17.20 16.15
C GLN A 552 20.65 17.23 16.35
N GLN A 553 19.93 16.22 15.85
CA GLN A 553 18.49 16.12 16.06
C GLN A 553 18.13 15.96 17.54
N ASN A 554 18.95 15.23 18.30
CA ASN A 554 18.77 15.07 19.73
C ASN A 554 18.97 16.39 20.49
N GLU A 555 20.02 17.16 20.18
CA GLU A 555 20.24 18.47 20.79
C GLU A 555 19.11 19.46 20.47
N ASN A 556 18.59 19.43 19.23
CA ASN A 556 17.43 20.25 18.86
C ASN A 556 16.17 19.86 19.65
N LEU A 557 15.90 18.56 19.80
CA LEU A 557 14.77 18.07 20.60
C LEU A 557 14.91 18.45 22.08
N LYS A 558 16.12 18.32 22.63
CA LYS A 558 16.43 18.73 24.00
C LYS A 558 16.19 20.23 24.21
N SER A 559 16.61 21.07 23.26
CA SER A 559 16.33 22.51 23.30
C SER A 559 14.83 22.81 23.31
N VAL A 560 14.05 22.20 22.42
CA VAL A 560 12.58 22.39 22.37
C VAL A 560 11.94 21.94 23.68
N PHE A 561 12.36 20.81 24.24
CA PHE A 561 11.83 20.31 25.50
C PHE A 561 12.15 21.26 26.66
N THR A 562 13.38 21.76 26.76
CA THR A 562 13.76 22.78 27.75
C THR A 562 12.88 24.01 27.64
N THR A 563 12.66 24.53 26.43
CA THR A 563 11.78 25.69 26.22
C THR A 563 10.34 25.42 26.65
N ILE A 564 9.80 24.24 26.35
CA ILE A 564 8.45 23.85 26.80
C ILE A 564 8.40 23.75 28.34
N SER A 565 9.41 23.13 28.96
CA SER A 565 9.51 23.02 30.42
C SER A 565 9.66 24.36 31.12
N GLU A 566 10.27 25.37 30.49
CA GLU A 566 10.35 26.74 31.00
C GLU A 566 9.04 27.52 30.84
N LEU A 567 8.31 27.31 29.74
CA LEU A 567 7.03 28.00 29.48
C LEU A 567 5.90 27.53 30.39
N ILE A 568 5.89 26.26 30.79
CA ILE A 568 4.80 25.69 31.60
C ILE A 568 4.65 26.37 32.96
N PRO A 569 5.71 26.56 33.78
CA PRO A 569 5.62 27.31 35.02
C PRO A 569 5.09 28.73 34.83
N ILE A 570 5.45 29.40 33.73
CA ILE A 570 5.01 30.77 33.41
C ILE A 570 3.50 30.79 33.13
N VAL A 571 3.02 29.86 32.32
CA VAL A 571 1.58 29.73 32.01
C VAL A 571 0.79 29.36 33.27
N THR A 572 1.29 28.41 34.07
CA THR A 572 0.66 27.99 35.34
C THR A 572 0.60 29.15 36.35
N LEU A 573 1.68 29.93 36.48
CA LEU A 573 1.72 31.12 37.34
C LEU A 573 0.71 32.17 36.87
N SER A 574 0.69 32.45 35.56
CA SER A 574 -0.22 33.44 34.96
C SER A 574 -1.68 33.06 35.16
N LEU A 575 -2.03 31.78 34.98
CA LEU A 575 -3.37 31.27 35.24
C LEU A 575 -3.72 31.33 36.73
N GLY A 576 -2.77 31.04 37.62
CA GLY A 576 -2.94 31.19 39.06
C GLY A 576 -3.21 32.63 39.50
N ILE A 577 -2.53 33.61 38.90
CA ILE A 577 -2.79 35.04 39.14
C ILE A 577 -4.20 35.42 38.65
N CYS A 578 -4.60 34.97 37.45
CA CYS A 578 -5.95 35.19 36.94
C CYS A 578 -7.01 34.60 37.88
N GLN A 579 -6.75 33.41 38.44
CA GLN A 579 -7.63 32.77 39.41
C GLN A 579 -7.73 33.57 40.70
N GLN A 580 -6.60 34.04 41.25
CA GLN A 580 -6.58 34.89 42.45
C GLN A 580 -7.31 36.22 42.25
N LEU A 581 -7.10 36.87 41.11
CA LEU A 581 -7.81 38.10 40.74
C LEU A 581 -9.31 37.86 40.61
N ALA A 582 -9.72 36.77 39.95
CA ALA A 582 -11.13 36.38 39.87
C ALA A 582 -11.71 36.18 41.27
N THR A 583 -11.08 35.40 42.15
CA THR A 583 -11.58 35.23 43.53
C THR A 583 -11.63 36.53 44.32
N THR A 584 -10.67 37.43 44.14
CA THR A 584 -10.64 38.74 44.81
C THR A 584 -11.80 39.60 44.34
N ILE A 585 -12.02 39.70 43.02
CA ILE A 585 -13.14 40.43 42.43
C ILE A 585 -14.47 39.86 42.94
N ALA A 586 -14.65 38.54 42.89
CA ALA A 586 -15.86 37.86 43.37
C ALA A 586 -16.13 38.06 44.87
N SER A 587 -15.09 38.25 45.68
CA SER A 587 -15.22 38.55 47.12
C SER A 587 -15.57 40.01 47.40
N SER A 588 -15.15 40.92 46.52
CA SER A 588 -15.37 42.37 46.67
C SER A 588 -16.71 42.85 46.11
N THR A 589 -17.33 42.09 45.19
CA THR A 589 -18.61 42.43 44.57
C THR A 589 -19.76 41.71 45.26
N ASN A 590 -20.68 42.49 45.85
CA ASN A 590 -21.95 41.97 46.41
C ASN A 590 -23.02 41.70 45.34
N ASP A 591 -22.72 42.03 44.08
CA ASP A 591 -23.67 41.86 42.98
C ASP A 591 -23.71 40.39 42.53
N ARG A 592 -24.86 39.75 42.82
CA ARG A 592 -25.12 38.34 42.53
C ARG A 592 -25.05 38.05 41.02
N GLN A 593 -25.31 39.04 40.16
CA GLN A 593 -25.20 38.89 38.71
C GLN A 593 -23.74 38.82 38.22
N VAL A 594 -22.78 39.38 38.97
CA VAL A 594 -21.34 39.35 38.64
C VAL A 594 -20.66 38.09 39.18
N LYS A 595 -21.20 37.51 40.26
CA LYS A 595 -20.58 36.38 40.97
C LYS A 595 -20.68 35.05 40.23
N LEU A 596 -21.84 34.74 39.63
CA LEU A 596 -22.09 33.46 38.94
C LEU A 596 -21.19 33.26 37.68
N PRO A 597 -21.01 34.27 36.80
CA PRO A 597 -20.08 34.15 35.68
C PRO A 597 -18.63 34.00 36.13
N LEU A 598 -18.23 34.65 37.22
CA LEU A 598 -16.88 34.58 37.75
C LEU A 598 -16.55 33.18 38.30
N GLU A 599 -17.46 32.57 39.07
CA GLU A 599 -17.29 31.19 39.56
C GLU A 599 -17.17 30.19 38.40
N THR A 600 -17.97 30.36 37.36
CA THR A 600 -17.91 29.54 36.13
C THR A 600 -16.56 29.71 35.43
N THR A 601 -16.09 30.95 35.28
CA THR A 601 -14.78 31.26 34.67
C THR A 601 -13.63 30.69 35.49
N THR A 602 -13.72 30.77 36.82
CA THR A 602 -12.71 30.23 37.74
C THR A 602 -12.62 28.70 37.63
N SER A 603 -13.77 28.02 37.53
CA SER A 603 -13.85 26.57 37.30
C SER A 603 -13.27 26.15 35.93
N GLN A 604 -13.57 26.92 34.87
CA GLN A 604 -13.00 26.68 33.54
C GLN A 604 -11.48 26.86 33.52
N ILE A 605 -10.97 27.91 34.18
CA ILE A 605 -9.52 28.14 34.35
C ILE A 605 -8.87 26.98 35.09
N GLN A 606 -9.47 26.51 36.20
CA GLN A 606 -8.95 25.37 36.96
C GLN A 606 -8.92 24.08 36.11
N THR A 607 -9.96 23.85 35.31
CA THR A 607 -10.03 22.70 34.38
C THR A 607 -8.91 22.78 33.33
N LEU A 608 -8.65 23.97 32.80
CA LEU A 608 -7.56 24.21 31.84
C LEU A 608 -6.18 24.00 32.48
N ILE A 609 -5.95 24.46 33.71
CA ILE A 609 -4.72 24.22 34.46
C ILE A 609 -4.48 22.72 34.64
N ASN A 610 -5.51 21.98 35.06
CA ASN A 610 -5.41 20.53 35.26
C ASN A 610 -5.09 19.81 33.94
N PHE A 611 -5.75 20.17 32.85
CA PHE A 611 -5.46 19.64 31.52
C PHE A 611 -4.02 19.91 31.08
N LEU A 612 -3.52 21.14 31.25
CA LEU A 612 -2.14 21.49 30.90
C LEU A 612 -1.12 20.69 31.74
N ASN A 613 -1.40 20.47 33.03
CA ASN A 613 -0.56 19.63 33.90
C ASN A 613 -0.57 18.15 33.47
N GLU A 614 -1.72 17.60 33.09
CA GLU A 614 -1.83 16.23 32.56
C GLU A 614 -1.06 16.08 31.25
N GLN A 615 -1.19 17.04 30.33
CA GLN A 615 -0.44 17.04 29.07
C GLN A 615 1.06 17.15 29.33
N HIS A 616 1.49 17.97 30.30
CA HIS A 616 2.89 18.06 30.68
C HIS A 616 3.43 16.73 31.22
N GLN A 617 2.70 16.06 32.12
CA GLN A 617 3.10 14.75 32.64
C GLN A 617 3.17 13.69 31.53
N LEU A 618 2.21 13.70 30.60
CA LEU A 618 2.19 12.79 29.46
C LEU A 618 3.40 13.03 28.54
N ILE A 619 3.67 14.28 28.18
CA ILE A 619 4.80 14.69 27.33
C ILE A 619 6.12 14.32 28.03
N SER A 620 6.26 14.59 29.32
CA SER A 620 7.45 14.26 30.11
C SER A 620 7.70 12.75 30.15
N SER A 621 6.66 11.93 30.37
CA SER A 621 6.82 10.46 30.35
C SER A 621 7.20 9.92 28.97
N LYS A 622 6.62 10.49 27.89
CA LYS A 622 6.95 10.11 26.51
C LYS A 622 8.37 10.54 26.15
N HIS A 623 8.80 11.72 26.59
CA HIS A 623 10.16 12.20 26.35
C HIS A 623 11.18 11.32 27.07
N SER A 624 10.95 10.96 28.34
CA SER A 624 11.83 10.06 29.08
C SER A 624 12.00 8.70 28.38
N LYS A 625 10.90 8.08 27.93
CA LYS A 625 10.96 6.84 27.14
C LYS A 625 11.67 7.01 25.79
N PHE A 626 11.47 8.15 25.13
CA PHE A 626 12.15 8.46 23.88
C PHE A 626 13.66 8.58 24.09
N VAL A 627 14.10 9.29 25.13
CA VAL A 627 15.52 9.45 25.48
C VAL A 627 16.16 8.09 25.81
N GLU A 628 15.49 7.26 26.61
CA GLU A 628 16.00 5.91 26.93
C GLU A 628 16.15 5.03 25.69
N ASN A 629 15.15 5.02 24.80
CA ASN A 629 15.21 4.27 23.54
C ASN A 629 16.28 4.82 22.60
N PHE A 630 16.45 6.14 22.58
CA PHE A 630 17.47 6.80 21.78
C PHE A 630 18.87 6.44 22.26
N GLU A 631 19.13 6.49 23.57
CA GLU A 631 20.41 6.08 24.15
C GLU A 631 20.72 4.62 23.86
N LYS A 632 19.73 3.71 24.00
CA LYS A 632 19.89 2.30 23.62
C LYS A 632 20.23 2.12 22.14
N ASN A 633 19.52 2.82 21.25
CA ASN A 633 19.79 2.75 19.82
C ASN A 633 21.17 3.32 19.46
N ASN A 634 21.60 4.38 20.14
CA ASN A 634 22.93 4.95 19.97
C ASN A 634 24.01 3.98 20.45
N GLN A 635 23.82 3.32 21.60
CA GLN A 635 24.73 2.27 22.07
C GLN A 635 24.81 1.09 21.09
N LEU A 636 23.68 0.65 20.54
CA LEU A 636 23.64 -0.41 19.51
C LEU A 636 24.36 0.02 18.22
N LEU A 637 24.20 1.28 17.81
CA LEU A 637 24.90 1.84 16.65
C LEU A 637 26.41 1.89 16.90
N GLN A 638 26.85 2.38 18.06
CA GLN A 638 28.27 2.42 18.44
C GLN A 638 28.86 1.01 18.51
N HIS A 639 28.17 0.06 19.14
CA HIS A 639 28.59 -1.35 19.17
C HIS A 639 28.63 -1.96 17.76
N GLY A 640 27.69 -1.61 16.88
CA GLY A 640 27.70 -2.04 15.48
C GLY A 640 28.90 -1.48 14.71
N ILE A 641 29.27 -0.22 14.97
CA ILE A 641 30.48 0.41 14.42
C ILE A 641 31.72 -0.31 14.96
N GLU A 642 31.81 -0.57 16.26
CA GLU A 642 32.93 -1.27 16.90
C GLU A 642 33.11 -2.71 16.37
N LEU A 643 32.01 -3.46 16.23
CA LEU A 643 32.01 -4.79 15.61
C LEU A 643 32.46 -4.73 14.15
N PHE A 644 32.00 -3.73 13.40
CA PHE A 644 32.39 -3.56 12.00
C PHE A 644 33.88 -3.19 11.86
N THR A 645 34.42 -2.40 12.79
CA THR A 645 35.86 -2.09 12.83
C THR A 645 36.70 -3.27 13.28
N SER A 646 36.25 -4.05 14.28
CA SER A 646 37.01 -5.19 14.84
C SER A 646 36.96 -6.44 13.97
N ALA A 647 35.84 -6.75 13.31
CA ALA A 647 35.76 -7.86 12.34
C ALA A 647 36.62 -7.64 11.08
N SER A 648 37.28 -6.49 10.99
CA SER A 648 38.08 -6.07 9.86
C SER A 648 39.60 -6.06 10.13
N GLU A 649 39.98 -6.25 11.40
CA GLU A 649 41.33 -6.60 11.84
C GLU A 649 41.48 -8.12 11.86
#